data_AF-A0A485KL11-F1
#
_entry.id   AF-A0A485KL11-F1
#
_cell.length_a   1.000
_cell.length_b   1.000
_cell.length_c   1.000
_cell.angle_alpha   90.00
_cell.angle_beta   90.00
_cell.angle_gamma   90.00
#
_symmetry.space_group_name_H-M   'P 1'
#
loop_
_entity.id
_entity.type
_entity.pdbx_description
1 polymer ?
#
loop_
_entity_poly.entity_id
_entity_poly.type
_entity_poly.pdbx_seq_one_letter_code
_entity_poly.pdbx_strand_id
1 'polypeptide(L)'
;MASATTWGAIHEDMNYVGHDLTGQFDFPPSSATADGCFPLCEADQRCSGFTWVDGACWLKFGNPDLVPLPGSRSAALVQQDQCLPLERDVDYWGNDITCIDGLTTPDDCCAACGRTAGCHLYVVDNAHCCLKSASADRRPDQDPALNIRAAFLRSSADGPGVPVTDDAYSLDVRANPVSFSSILGAQWLSGIVSRTTGVTELASIVTTVNASIATQPHSGAPKLKAINASDGATVLGFWSIKSIGECAAIVSLHGGTLFTYSPQVAMCLSHQYPESDNNPTYFMSADGSFTSVPQALSAIYQLDVVAAADQNACQSTCTLRAYCAAIQFDGQQCTLFAPAQGKTGGVVAPDSSAGWVTTPFSTNVDPSLPAYDNHPSRVVFYTTAHQDDHELFMSNNYHAGIADPTTKVVFVYTSAGDAGEGQRWRLARQLGTVAASTVWVDHVGRYNTQPVQDTVQVAGHDITRVNVGNVAHYFLCIREDDGVDEAGAFQYGLAELLYGSHAVPPMDQPTAVYVDRAAFRDVLQGIFDVESNGVGAVEIHGQAQENENDHPLHTGTGNLIEEIVGDTKFGACALQVYYYDYDVWTMDVNLNSPVYELQRYAWMAQSQTILDFWGDQNWSVHSDNLGRTYPRRTIPASVDSCN
;
A
#
# COMPACT_ATOMS: atom_id res chain seq x y z
N MET A 1 -2.28 43.23 -22.20
CA MET A 1 -2.75 42.11 -23.04
C MET A 1 -1.95 40.90 -22.62
N ALA A 2 -2.51 40.07 -21.73
CA ALA A 2 -1.83 38.87 -21.22
C ALA A 2 -2.27 37.69 -22.09
N SER A 3 -1.30 37.07 -22.77
CA SER A 3 -1.51 35.84 -23.53
C SER A 3 -1.66 34.68 -22.56
N ALA A 4 -2.75 33.92 -22.69
CA ALA A 4 -3.00 32.73 -21.91
C ALA A 4 -2.05 31.58 -22.36
N THR A 5 -1.27 31.10 -21.39
CA THR A 5 -0.65 29.76 -21.21
C THR A 5 0.00 29.08 -22.42
N THR A 6 1.27 29.44 -22.69
CA THR A 6 2.22 28.68 -23.52
C THR A 6 2.96 27.58 -22.75
N TRP A 7 2.79 27.46 -21.43
CA TRP A 7 3.64 26.66 -20.53
C TRP A 7 2.85 25.78 -19.57
N GLY A 8 3.34 24.55 -19.35
CA GLY A 8 2.85 23.64 -18.31
C GLY A 8 3.25 24.12 -16.92
N ALA A 9 2.78 23.43 -15.88
CA ALA A 9 3.16 23.73 -14.51
C ALA A 9 4.67 23.51 -14.28
N ILE A 10 5.24 24.24 -13.32
CA ILE A 10 6.59 23.94 -12.83
C ILE A 10 6.50 22.71 -11.93
N HIS A 11 7.23 21.66 -12.30
CA HIS A 11 7.47 20.48 -11.48
C HIS A 11 8.64 20.76 -10.53
N GLU A 12 8.36 20.78 -9.22
CA GLU A 12 9.38 20.89 -8.17
C GLU A 12 10.12 19.56 -7.98
N ASP A 13 11.41 19.62 -7.67
CA ASP A 13 12.31 18.48 -7.44
C ASP A 13 12.46 17.52 -8.64
N MET A 14 12.32 18.06 -9.86
CA MET A 14 12.28 17.27 -11.09
C MET A 14 13.15 17.88 -12.20
N ASN A 15 13.82 17.02 -12.97
CA ASN A 15 14.76 17.35 -14.05
C ASN A 15 14.41 16.65 -15.36
N TYR A 16 14.33 17.40 -16.46
CA TYR A 16 14.34 16.85 -17.81
C TYR A 16 15.75 16.38 -18.20
N VAL A 17 15.96 15.07 -18.44
CA VAL A 17 17.30 14.49 -18.70
C VAL A 17 17.65 14.48 -20.18
N GLY A 18 18.86 14.95 -20.48
CA GLY A 18 19.36 15.07 -21.85
C GLY A 18 18.62 16.18 -22.61
N HIS A 19 18.67 16.13 -23.94
CA HIS A 19 17.97 17.08 -24.82
C HIS A 19 18.34 18.54 -24.59
N ASP A 20 19.51 18.81 -24.01
CA ASP A 20 19.99 20.17 -23.82
C ASP A 20 20.27 20.83 -25.17
N LEU A 21 19.71 22.03 -25.37
CA LEU A 21 19.99 22.87 -26.53
C LEU A 21 21.44 23.38 -26.54
N THR A 22 22.06 23.45 -25.37
CA THR A 22 23.48 23.70 -25.18
C THR A 22 24.21 22.36 -25.08
N GLY A 23 25.27 22.17 -25.87
CA GLY A 23 26.10 20.97 -25.75
C GLY A 23 26.72 20.84 -24.36
N GLN A 24 27.16 19.63 -24.00
CA GLN A 24 27.65 19.23 -22.67
C GLN A 24 28.86 20.05 -22.12
N PHE A 25 29.38 21.02 -22.90
CA PHE A 25 30.53 21.86 -22.57
C PHE A 25 30.29 23.38 -22.68
N ASP A 26 29.06 23.83 -22.97
CA ASP A 26 28.68 25.25 -22.96
C ASP A 26 27.83 25.57 -21.73
N PHE A 27 28.03 26.74 -21.12
CA PHE A 27 27.26 27.15 -19.95
C PHE A 27 25.81 27.51 -20.35
N PRO A 28 24.78 26.97 -19.65
CA PRO A 28 23.39 27.36 -19.87
C PRO A 28 23.15 28.83 -19.47
N PRO A 29 22.14 29.50 -20.06
CA PRO A 29 21.72 30.81 -19.56
C PRO A 29 21.26 30.71 -18.11
N SER A 30 21.33 31.81 -17.36
CA SER A 30 21.03 31.82 -15.92
C SER A 30 19.86 32.72 -15.56
N SER A 31 19.17 32.36 -14.48
CA SER A 31 18.06 33.11 -13.89
C SER A 31 18.04 32.87 -12.38
N ALA A 32 17.69 33.89 -11.60
CA ALA A 32 17.55 33.77 -10.14
C ALA A 32 16.37 32.89 -9.70
N THR A 33 15.40 32.64 -10.58
CA THR A 33 14.21 31.83 -10.33
C THR A 33 13.91 30.92 -11.51
N ALA A 34 13.19 29.83 -11.27
CA ALA A 34 12.72 28.94 -12.33
C ALA A 34 11.84 29.68 -13.36
N ASP A 35 10.96 30.58 -12.91
CA ASP A 35 10.13 31.40 -13.80
C ASP A 35 10.93 32.25 -14.78
N GLY A 36 12.12 32.71 -14.40
CA GLY A 36 12.95 33.47 -15.32
C GLY A 36 13.55 32.64 -16.47
N CYS A 37 13.41 31.30 -16.47
CA CYS A 37 13.77 30.46 -17.60
C CYS A 37 12.72 30.46 -18.73
N PHE A 38 11.47 30.84 -18.45
CA PHE A 38 10.40 30.93 -19.46
C PHE A 38 10.78 31.81 -20.67
N PRO A 39 11.11 33.11 -20.49
CA PRO A 39 11.46 33.97 -21.63
C PRO A 39 12.76 33.55 -22.33
N LEU A 40 13.65 32.83 -21.63
CA LEU A 40 14.90 32.32 -22.22
C LEU A 40 14.62 31.16 -23.19
N CYS A 41 13.71 30.26 -22.82
CA CYS A 41 13.26 29.20 -23.71
C CYS A 41 12.41 29.75 -24.86
N GLU A 42 11.47 30.67 -24.61
CA GLU A 42 10.63 31.28 -25.65
C GLU A 42 11.43 32.02 -26.74
N ALA A 43 12.64 32.48 -26.41
CA ALA A 43 13.53 33.15 -27.35
C ALA A 43 14.22 32.17 -28.34
N ASP A 44 14.27 30.87 -28.04
CA ASP A 44 14.84 29.84 -28.91
C ASP A 44 13.73 28.94 -29.48
N GLN A 45 13.50 29.03 -30.79
CA GLN A 45 12.42 28.29 -31.48
C GLN A 45 12.55 26.76 -31.42
N ARG A 46 13.70 26.24 -30.97
CA ARG A 46 13.92 24.80 -30.79
C ARG A 46 13.60 24.34 -29.36
N CYS A 47 13.39 25.28 -28.44
CA CYS A 47 13.18 24.98 -27.04
C CYS A 47 11.75 24.52 -26.80
N SER A 48 11.60 23.40 -26.10
CA SER A 48 10.34 22.78 -25.68
C SER A 48 10.19 22.69 -24.17
N GLY A 49 11.23 23.02 -23.39
CA GLY A 49 11.17 23.06 -21.94
C GLY A 49 12.50 23.47 -21.29
N PHE A 50 12.57 23.45 -19.97
CA PHE A 50 13.81 23.69 -19.22
C PHE A 50 13.86 22.90 -17.91
N THR A 51 15.07 22.66 -17.42
CA THR A 51 15.35 22.38 -15.99
C THR A 51 16.10 23.56 -15.39
N TRP A 52 15.57 24.12 -14.30
CA TRP A 52 16.26 25.11 -13.48
C TRP A 52 16.90 24.44 -12.26
N VAL A 53 18.19 24.69 -12.05
CA VAL A 53 18.93 24.18 -10.88
C VAL A 53 20.05 25.16 -10.54
N ASP A 54 20.17 25.54 -9.27
CA ASP A 54 21.21 26.44 -8.75
C ASP A 54 21.43 27.71 -9.60
N GLY A 55 20.35 28.27 -10.14
CA GLY A 55 20.38 29.49 -10.96
C GLY A 55 20.67 29.29 -12.45
N ALA A 56 20.88 28.06 -12.92
CA ALA A 56 21.09 27.72 -14.32
C ALA A 56 19.78 27.23 -14.99
N CYS A 57 19.51 27.68 -16.22
CA CYS A 57 18.38 27.28 -17.06
C CYS A 57 18.84 26.34 -18.19
N TRP A 58 18.76 25.04 -17.96
CA TRP A 58 19.06 24.02 -18.95
C TRP A 58 17.91 23.91 -19.94
N LEU A 59 17.98 24.66 -21.05
CA LEU A 59 16.95 24.69 -22.09
C LEU A 59 16.94 23.37 -22.88
N LYS A 60 15.75 22.80 -23.08
CA LYS A 60 15.54 21.47 -23.63
C LYS A 60 14.81 21.52 -24.98
N PHE A 61 14.99 20.52 -25.83
CA PHE A 61 14.24 20.34 -27.08
C PHE A 61 13.57 18.96 -27.17
N GLY A 62 12.49 18.84 -27.96
CA GLY A 62 11.70 17.60 -28.07
C GLY A 62 10.91 17.25 -26.82
N ASN A 63 10.60 15.98 -26.59
CA ASN A 63 9.92 15.50 -25.39
C ASN A 63 10.89 14.80 -24.40
N PRO A 64 11.63 15.57 -23.58
CA PRO A 64 12.62 14.99 -22.67
C PRO A 64 11.98 14.23 -21.51
N ASP A 65 12.68 13.18 -21.08
CA ASP A 65 12.32 12.36 -19.93
C ASP A 65 12.44 13.17 -18.63
N LEU A 66 11.35 13.34 -17.88
CA LEU A 66 11.36 13.97 -16.56
C LEU A 66 11.74 12.95 -15.48
N VAL A 67 12.75 13.23 -14.67
CA VAL A 67 13.21 12.36 -13.57
C VAL A 67 13.36 13.14 -12.26
N PRO A 68 13.25 12.50 -11.08
CA PRO A 68 13.48 13.15 -9.80
C PRO A 68 14.91 13.68 -9.66
N LEU A 69 15.04 14.94 -9.22
CA LEU A 69 16.28 15.60 -8.84
C LEU A 69 15.97 16.68 -7.78
N PRO A 70 16.17 16.41 -6.48
CA PRO A 70 15.89 17.36 -5.40
C PRO A 70 16.59 18.72 -5.62
N GLY A 71 15.85 19.81 -5.44
CA GLY A 71 16.31 21.18 -5.62
C GLY A 71 16.23 21.70 -7.06
N SER A 72 15.81 20.88 -8.02
CA SER A 72 15.58 21.31 -9.41
C SER A 72 14.12 21.65 -9.68
N ARG A 73 13.86 22.46 -10.70
CA ARG A 73 12.51 22.90 -11.10
C ARG A 73 12.38 22.85 -12.60
N SER A 74 11.44 22.08 -13.12
CA SER A 74 11.31 21.89 -14.56
C SER A 74 9.95 22.33 -15.07
N ALA A 75 9.90 22.97 -16.23
CA ALA A 75 8.66 23.23 -16.95
C ALA A 75 8.88 22.99 -18.43
N ALA A 76 7.84 22.49 -19.10
CA ALA A 76 7.81 22.35 -20.54
C ALA A 76 6.82 23.36 -21.12
N LEU A 77 7.06 23.81 -22.36
CA LEU A 77 6.00 24.45 -23.13
C LEU A 77 4.81 23.50 -23.17
N VAL A 78 3.59 24.04 -23.09
CA VAL A 78 2.43 23.31 -23.60
C VAL A 78 2.60 23.28 -25.11
N GLN A 79 3.46 22.39 -25.60
CA GLN A 79 3.23 21.87 -26.93
C GLN A 79 1.87 21.19 -26.86
N GLN A 80 1.00 21.55 -27.79
CA GLN A 80 -0.02 20.60 -28.19
C GLN A 80 0.75 19.42 -28.80
N ASP A 81 1.21 18.52 -27.94
CA ASP A 81 1.79 17.25 -28.32
C ASP A 81 0.84 16.67 -29.35
N GLN A 82 1.19 16.62 -30.63
CA GLN A 82 0.19 16.20 -31.61
C GLN A 82 -0.15 14.70 -31.45
N CYS A 83 0.63 13.98 -30.64
CA CYS A 83 0.57 12.53 -30.48
C CYS A 83 0.49 12.08 -29.02
N LEU A 84 -0.02 10.85 -28.87
CA LEU A 84 -0.14 10.08 -27.65
C LEU A 84 1.22 9.53 -27.20
N PRO A 85 1.35 9.09 -25.93
CA PRO A 85 2.54 8.38 -25.47
C PRO A 85 2.93 7.21 -26.38
N LEU A 86 4.24 6.99 -26.50
CA LEU A 86 4.80 5.95 -27.38
C LEU A 86 4.48 4.55 -26.86
N GLU A 87 3.85 3.74 -27.70
CA GLU A 87 3.87 2.29 -27.60
C GLU A 87 5.25 1.79 -28.03
N ARG A 88 6.09 1.40 -27.06
CA ARG A 88 7.42 0.83 -27.34
C ARG A 88 7.32 -0.61 -27.79
N ASP A 89 8.17 -0.97 -28.75
CA ASP A 89 8.35 -2.30 -29.32
C ASP A 89 7.08 -2.79 -30.03
N VAL A 90 6.34 -1.86 -30.64
CA VAL A 90 5.08 -2.11 -31.32
C VAL A 90 5.14 -1.57 -32.73
N ASP A 91 4.87 -2.44 -33.70
CA ASP A 91 4.57 -2.07 -35.07
C ASP A 91 3.06 -2.16 -35.33
N TYR A 92 2.57 -1.38 -36.27
CA TYR A 92 1.22 -1.46 -36.81
C TYR A 92 1.36 -1.79 -38.29
N TRP A 93 1.34 -3.06 -38.64
CA TRP A 93 1.78 -3.50 -39.95
C TRP A 93 0.82 -3.04 -41.07
N GLY A 94 1.38 -2.43 -42.12
CA GLY A 94 0.62 -1.89 -43.24
C GLY A 94 -0.09 -0.56 -42.95
N ASN A 95 -1.08 -0.22 -43.79
CA ASN A 95 -1.80 1.07 -43.79
C ASN A 95 -0.89 2.30 -43.91
N ASP A 96 0.32 2.10 -44.43
CA ASP A 96 1.32 3.16 -44.63
C ASP A 96 0.82 4.17 -45.66
N ILE A 97 0.71 5.42 -45.24
CA ILE A 97 0.54 6.58 -46.12
C ILE A 97 1.87 6.85 -46.80
N THR A 98 2.95 6.87 -46.02
CA THR A 98 4.33 7.04 -46.47
C THR A 98 5.31 6.60 -45.39
N CYS A 99 6.48 6.13 -45.77
CA CYS A 99 7.62 5.96 -44.87
C CYS A 99 8.73 6.95 -45.25
N ILE A 100 9.24 7.68 -44.26
CA ILE A 100 10.21 8.76 -44.44
C ILE A 100 11.56 8.28 -43.89
N ASP A 101 12.49 7.98 -44.79
CA ASP A 101 13.84 7.54 -44.44
C ASP A 101 14.63 8.65 -43.73
N GLY A 102 15.38 8.29 -42.68
CA GLY A 102 16.20 9.20 -41.88
C GLY A 102 15.42 10.03 -40.86
N LEU A 103 14.09 9.92 -40.84
CA LEU A 103 13.25 10.48 -39.78
C LEU A 103 13.15 9.46 -38.66
N THR A 104 14.02 9.53 -37.66
CA THR A 104 14.21 8.45 -36.67
C THR A 104 13.82 8.87 -35.25
N THR A 105 13.24 10.06 -35.10
CA THR A 105 12.78 10.55 -33.80
C THR A 105 11.25 10.51 -33.73
N PRO A 106 10.68 10.09 -32.59
CA PRO A 106 9.24 10.15 -32.37
C PRO A 106 8.62 11.53 -32.60
N ASP A 107 9.30 12.60 -32.20
CA ASP A 107 8.76 13.96 -32.30
C ASP A 107 8.66 14.43 -33.75
N ASP A 108 9.69 14.16 -34.56
CA ASP A 108 9.68 14.50 -35.98
C ASP A 108 8.60 13.69 -36.72
N CYS A 109 8.45 12.42 -36.35
CA CYS A 109 7.37 11.57 -36.84
C CYS A 109 5.99 12.10 -36.48
N CYS A 110 5.81 12.52 -35.23
CA CYS A 110 4.57 13.07 -34.73
C CYS A 110 4.18 14.32 -35.51
N ALA A 111 5.13 15.25 -35.69
CA ALA A 111 4.92 16.46 -36.47
C ALA A 111 4.63 16.17 -37.95
N ALA A 112 5.27 15.14 -38.51
CA ALA A 112 5.00 14.69 -39.87
C ALA A 112 3.59 14.08 -39.99
N CYS A 113 3.17 13.28 -39.02
CA CYS A 113 1.82 12.73 -38.96
C CYS A 113 0.77 13.83 -38.81
N GLY A 114 0.95 14.77 -37.88
CA GLY A 114 -0.02 15.84 -37.62
C GLY A 114 -0.21 16.82 -38.80
N ARG A 115 0.75 16.89 -39.73
CA ARG A 115 0.64 17.65 -40.99
C ARG A 115 0.08 16.84 -42.15
N THR A 116 -0.04 15.53 -42.01
CA THR A 116 -0.45 14.61 -43.06
C THR A 116 -1.94 14.30 -42.92
N ALA A 117 -2.76 14.80 -43.85
CA ALA A 117 -4.19 14.54 -43.85
C ALA A 117 -4.48 13.03 -43.90
N GLY A 118 -5.30 12.55 -42.98
CA GLY A 118 -5.63 11.13 -42.84
C GLY A 118 -4.54 10.29 -42.15
N CYS A 119 -3.48 10.90 -41.60
CA CYS A 119 -2.59 10.20 -40.67
C CYS A 119 -3.27 10.09 -39.31
N HIS A 120 -3.31 8.87 -38.77
CA HIS A 120 -3.90 8.55 -37.48
C HIS A 120 -2.83 8.18 -36.45
N LEU A 121 -1.72 7.61 -36.92
CA LEU A 121 -0.58 7.18 -36.11
C LEU A 121 0.69 7.14 -36.94
N TYR A 122 1.84 6.98 -36.28
CA TYR A 122 3.10 6.63 -36.93
C TYR A 122 3.76 5.45 -36.24
N VAL A 123 4.69 4.80 -36.95
CA VAL A 123 5.68 3.87 -36.41
C VAL A 123 7.07 4.39 -36.78
N VAL A 124 7.92 4.59 -35.79
CA VAL A 124 9.31 5.05 -35.94
C VAL A 124 10.26 3.95 -35.50
N ASP A 125 11.36 3.78 -36.24
CA ASP A 125 12.46 2.90 -35.85
C ASP A 125 13.81 3.62 -35.98
N ASN A 126 14.91 2.89 -35.88
CA ASN A 126 16.27 3.44 -36.01
C ASN A 126 16.60 4.02 -37.41
N ALA A 127 15.78 3.78 -38.42
CA ALA A 127 16.06 4.12 -39.82
C ALA A 127 14.99 4.99 -40.49
N HIS A 128 13.72 4.86 -40.11
CA HIS A 128 12.61 5.50 -40.82
C HIS A 128 11.38 5.74 -39.93
N CYS A 129 10.49 6.57 -40.47
CA CYS A 129 9.19 6.90 -39.90
C CYS A 129 8.06 6.57 -40.86
N CYS A 130 7.24 5.57 -40.55
CA CYS A 130 6.05 5.24 -41.32
C CYS A 130 4.80 5.91 -40.74
N LEU A 131 4.21 6.83 -41.50
CA LEU A 131 2.92 7.47 -41.21
C LEU A 131 1.78 6.56 -41.67
N LYS A 132 0.78 6.35 -40.83
CA LYS A 132 -0.25 5.33 -41.05
C LYS A 132 -1.66 5.90 -40.98
N SER A 133 -2.53 5.34 -41.81
CA SER A 133 -3.93 5.75 -41.98
C SER A 133 -4.93 4.97 -41.13
N ALA A 134 -4.50 3.90 -40.45
CA ALA A 134 -5.33 3.11 -39.55
C ALA A 134 -4.47 2.22 -38.63
N SER A 135 -5.02 1.81 -37.49
CA SER A 135 -4.37 0.98 -36.46
C SER A 135 -4.45 -0.54 -36.68
N ALA A 136 -4.71 -1.02 -37.89
CA ALA A 136 -4.88 -2.45 -38.12
C ALA A 136 -3.54 -3.22 -38.02
N ASP A 137 -3.62 -4.52 -37.65
CA ASP A 137 -2.47 -5.43 -37.53
C ASP A 137 -1.40 -4.92 -36.55
N ARG A 138 -1.82 -4.67 -35.30
CA ARG A 138 -0.93 -4.34 -34.17
C ARG A 138 -0.04 -5.54 -33.84
N ARG A 139 1.27 -5.38 -33.99
CA ARG A 139 2.30 -6.38 -33.70
C ARG A 139 3.17 -5.93 -32.53
N PRO A 140 2.82 -6.33 -31.29
CA PRO A 140 3.70 -6.11 -30.15
C PRO A 140 4.99 -6.95 -30.28
N ASP A 141 5.85 -6.80 -29.29
CA ASP A 141 7.05 -7.61 -29.10
C ASP A 141 8.08 -7.53 -30.24
N GLN A 142 8.20 -6.35 -30.85
CA GLN A 142 9.23 -6.07 -31.82
C GLN A 142 10.63 -6.09 -31.17
N ASP A 143 11.66 -6.38 -31.97
CA ASP A 143 13.04 -6.43 -31.47
C ASP A 143 13.43 -5.07 -30.86
N PRO A 144 13.71 -5.00 -29.53
CA PRO A 144 14.07 -3.76 -28.87
C PRO A 144 15.32 -3.11 -29.45
N ALA A 145 16.21 -3.88 -30.09
CA ALA A 145 17.40 -3.35 -30.76
C ALA A 145 17.06 -2.48 -31.99
N LEU A 146 15.88 -2.65 -32.58
CA LEU A 146 15.39 -1.84 -33.71
C LEU A 146 14.73 -0.54 -33.28
N ASN A 147 14.46 -0.38 -31.96
CA ASN A 147 13.86 0.80 -31.37
C ASN A 147 12.52 1.20 -32.03
N ILE A 148 11.71 0.18 -32.37
CA ILE A 148 10.41 0.38 -33.02
C ILE A 148 9.43 0.95 -31.99
N ARG A 149 8.81 2.09 -32.30
CA ARG A 149 7.85 2.77 -31.42
C ARG A 149 6.68 3.28 -32.23
N ALA A 150 5.46 3.08 -31.76
CA ALA A 150 4.27 3.62 -32.38
C ALA A 150 3.66 4.72 -31.52
N ALA A 151 3.06 5.74 -32.12
CA ALA A 151 2.18 6.65 -31.41
C ALA A 151 1.07 7.16 -32.31
N PHE A 152 -0.09 7.38 -31.71
CA PHE A 152 -1.28 7.90 -32.35
C PHE A 152 -1.32 9.41 -32.28
N LEU A 153 -2.00 10.09 -33.21
CA LEU A 153 -2.37 11.47 -32.99
C LEU A 153 -3.35 11.58 -31.80
N ARG A 154 -3.22 12.62 -30.98
CA ARG A 154 -4.14 12.88 -29.84
C ARG A 154 -5.59 13.05 -30.28
N SER A 155 -5.79 13.57 -31.49
CA SER A 155 -7.09 13.76 -32.11
C SER A 155 -7.65 12.50 -32.77
N SER A 156 -6.87 11.43 -32.88
CA SER A 156 -7.29 10.20 -33.53
C SER A 156 -8.30 9.43 -32.67
N ALA A 157 -9.41 9.05 -33.29
CA ALA A 157 -10.32 8.03 -32.75
C ALA A 157 -9.80 6.60 -33.02
N ASP A 158 -8.88 6.46 -33.99
CA ASP A 158 -8.19 5.20 -34.26
C ASP A 158 -7.12 5.00 -33.19
N GLY A 159 -7.17 3.83 -32.56
CA GLY A 159 -6.30 3.35 -31.50
C GLY A 159 -6.88 2.05 -30.97
N PRO A 160 -6.10 1.14 -30.37
CA PRO A 160 -6.63 -0.06 -29.70
C PRO A 160 -7.74 0.24 -28.67
N GLY A 161 -7.85 1.49 -28.22
CA GLY A 161 -8.55 1.85 -27.01
C GLY A 161 -7.82 1.28 -25.80
N VAL A 162 -7.98 1.90 -24.64
CA VAL A 162 -7.69 1.18 -23.40
C VAL A 162 -9.03 0.97 -22.69
N PRO A 163 -9.66 -0.20 -22.88
CA PRO A 163 -11.00 -0.43 -22.37
C PRO A 163 -10.97 -0.34 -20.86
N VAL A 164 -11.75 0.59 -20.33
CA VAL A 164 -12.05 0.65 -18.90
C VAL A 164 -12.90 -0.57 -18.56
N THR A 165 -12.49 -1.30 -17.52
CA THR A 165 -13.23 -2.42 -16.97
C THR A 165 -13.70 -2.07 -15.56
N ASP A 166 -14.97 -2.30 -15.27
CA ASP A 166 -15.50 -2.17 -13.92
C ASP A 166 -15.57 -3.54 -13.25
N ASP A 167 -15.22 -3.59 -11.97
CA ASP A 167 -15.32 -4.80 -11.13
C ASP A 167 -15.59 -4.40 -9.67
N ALA A 168 -15.89 -5.38 -8.82
CA ALA A 168 -16.09 -5.16 -7.41
C ALA A 168 -15.48 -6.30 -6.57
N TYR A 169 -14.86 -5.94 -5.46
CA TYR A 169 -14.22 -6.88 -4.55
C TYR A 169 -14.79 -6.75 -3.14
N SER A 170 -15.20 -7.87 -2.55
CA SER A 170 -15.68 -7.92 -1.16
C SER A 170 -14.62 -8.58 -0.30
N LEU A 171 -14.09 -7.83 0.67
CA LEU A 171 -13.15 -8.35 1.68
C LEU A 171 -13.82 -9.28 2.68
N ASP A 172 -15.12 -9.09 2.91
CA ASP A 172 -15.84 -9.76 3.98
C ASP A 172 -17.35 -9.79 3.72
N VAL A 173 -18.04 -10.78 4.30
CA VAL A 173 -19.50 -10.93 4.22
C VAL A 173 -20.29 -9.74 4.80
N ARG A 174 -19.69 -8.94 5.67
CA ARG A 174 -20.27 -7.71 6.23
C ARG A 174 -19.57 -6.44 5.76
N ALA A 175 -18.65 -6.53 4.81
CA ALA A 175 -18.11 -5.39 4.10
C ALA A 175 -18.90 -5.17 2.79
N ASN A 176 -19.23 -3.92 2.48
CA ASN A 176 -19.77 -3.59 1.16
C ASN A 176 -18.69 -3.85 0.10
N PRO A 177 -19.03 -4.44 -1.06
CA PRO A 177 -18.06 -4.59 -2.15
C PRO A 177 -17.46 -3.24 -2.54
N VAL A 178 -16.13 -3.18 -2.56
CA VAL A 178 -15.38 -2.05 -3.12
C VAL A 178 -15.45 -2.16 -4.62
N SER A 179 -16.23 -1.29 -5.25
CA SER A 179 -16.26 -1.15 -6.70
C SER A 179 -15.07 -0.31 -7.16
N PHE A 180 -14.49 -0.71 -8.28
CA PHE A 180 -13.37 -0.01 -8.92
C PHE A 180 -13.45 -0.16 -10.43
N SER A 181 -12.81 0.76 -11.12
CA SER A 181 -12.54 0.64 -12.53
C SER A 181 -11.04 0.50 -12.76
N SER A 182 -10.65 -0.16 -13.85
CA SER A 182 -9.23 -0.32 -14.18
C SER A 182 -8.98 -0.39 -15.67
N ILE A 183 -7.74 -0.13 -16.04
CA ILE A 183 -7.21 -0.25 -17.38
C ILE A 183 -6.03 -1.22 -17.32
N LEU A 184 -6.21 -2.39 -17.94
CA LEU A 184 -5.16 -3.41 -18.06
C LEU A 184 -4.05 -2.91 -18.99
N GLY A 185 -2.81 -3.10 -18.58
CA GLY A 185 -1.63 -2.69 -19.33
C GLY A 185 -1.29 -1.20 -19.20
N ALA A 186 -1.82 -0.53 -18.18
CA ALA A 186 -1.56 0.86 -17.85
C ALA A 186 -1.05 1.01 -16.41
N GLN A 187 -0.57 2.20 -16.05
CA GLN A 187 -0.15 2.55 -14.69
C GLN A 187 -0.29 4.05 -14.38
N TRP A 188 -0.45 4.38 -13.10
CA TRP A 188 -0.33 5.74 -12.55
C TRP A 188 1.10 5.98 -12.06
N LEU A 189 2.06 5.68 -12.93
CA LEU A 189 3.47 6.04 -12.77
C LEU A 189 4.00 6.49 -14.12
N SER A 190 5.03 7.33 -14.13
CA SER A 190 5.68 7.65 -15.40
C SER A 190 6.20 6.36 -16.04
N GLY A 191 5.86 6.14 -17.31
CA GLY A 191 6.47 5.07 -18.10
C GLY A 191 7.94 5.35 -18.42
N ILE A 192 8.53 6.40 -17.86
CA ILE A 192 9.82 6.95 -18.26
C ILE A 192 10.94 6.07 -17.72
N VAL A 193 11.93 5.79 -18.57
CA VAL A 193 13.14 5.05 -18.17
C VAL A 193 14.18 6.07 -17.78
N SER A 194 14.68 5.99 -16.55
CA SER A 194 15.79 6.82 -16.10
C SER A 194 17.01 6.58 -16.99
N ARG A 195 17.55 7.65 -17.61
CA ARG A 195 18.77 7.54 -18.41
C ARG A 195 20.02 7.27 -17.59
N THR A 196 19.99 7.57 -16.29
CA THR A 196 21.10 7.36 -15.36
C THR A 196 21.17 5.91 -14.89
N THR A 197 20.02 5.31 -14.62
CA THR A 197 19.94 3.95 -14.05
C THR A 197 19.45 2.90 -15.04
N GLY A 198 18.91 3.31 -16.18
CA GLY A 198 18.36 2.42 -17.21
C GLY A 198 17.06 1.71 -16.82
N VAL A 199 16.41 2.10 -15.71
CA VAL A 199 15.19 1.45 -15.20
C VAL A 199 14.00 2.39 -15.16
N THR A 200 12.80 1.83 -15.27
CA THR A 200 11.50 2.52 -15.10
C THR A 200 11.29 2.95 -13.64
N GLU A 201 10.45 3.97 -13.42
CA GLU A 201 10.05 4.40 -12.08
C GLU A 201 9.44 3.28 -11.23
N LEU A 202 8.56 2.45 -11.81
CA LEU A 202 7.98 1.29 -11.12
C LEU A 202 9.07 0.35 -10.58
N ALA A 203 10.05 -0.01 -11.42
CA ALA A 203 11.19 -0.83 -10.99
C ALA A 203 12.04 -0.15 -9.90
N SER A 204 12.17 1.17 -9.91
CA SER A 204 12.84 1.92 -8.84
C SER A 204 12.06 1.81 -7.54
N ILE A 205 10.74 2.01 -7.57
CA ILE A 205 9.85 1.88 -6.40
C ILE A 205 9.91 0.46 -5.84
N VAL A 206 9.82 -0.57 -6.70
CA VAL A 206 9.95 -1.98 -6.32
C VAL A 206 11.29 -2.23 -5.62
N THR A 207 12.38 -1.66 -6.13
CA THR A 207 13.71 -1.79 -5.53
C THR A 207 13.77 -1.15 -4.15
N THR A 208 13.22 0.06 -4.01
CA THR A 208 13.14 0.77 -2.72
C THR A 208 12.32 -0.01 -1.70
N VAL A 209 11.14 -0.49 -2.09
CA VAL A 209 10.28 -1.30 -1.23
C VAL A 209 11.01 -2.57 -0.82
N ASN A 210 11.58 -3.34 -1.75
CA ASN A 210 12.33 -4.56 -1.44
C ASN A 210 13.53 -4.32 -0.51
N ALA A 211 14.25 -3.20 -0.67
CA ALA A 211 15.34 -2.83 0.22
C ALA A 211 14.84 -2.49 1.64
N SER A 212 13.70 -1.80 1.76
CA SER A 212 13.06 -1.55 3.05
C SER A 212 12.63 -2.85 3.73
N ILE A 213 12.05 -3.80 2.97
CA ILE A 213 11.66 -5.12 3.47
C ILE A 213 12.86 -5.88 4.02
N ALA A 214 13.94 -5.97 3.24
CA ALA A 214 15.12 -6.75 3.59
C ALA A 214 15.84 -6.23 4.85
N THR A 215 15.56 -4.99 5.27
CA THR A 215 16.18 -4.35 6.43
C THR A 215 15.20 -4.03 7.56
N GLN A 216 13.92 -4.37 7.39
CA GLN A 216 12.90 -4.18 8.41
C GLN A 216 13.17 -5.14 9.58
N PRO A 217 13.45 -4.64 10.79
CA PRO A 217 13.53 -5.50 11.97
C PRO A 217 12.14 -6.07 12.28
N HIS A 218 12.09 -7.35 12.66
CA HIS A 218 10.84 -8.05 12.97
C HIS A 218 10.05 -7.42 14.12
N SER A 219 10.75 -6.94 15.17
CA SER A 219 10.12 -6.27 16.32
C SER A 219 9.94 -4.76 16.13
N GLY A 220 10.71 -4.12 15.25
CA GLY A 220 10.77 -2.66 15.17
C GLY A 220 9.61 -2.03 14.43
N ALA A 221 9.41 -0.72 14.66
CA ALA A 221 8.42 0.07 13.93
C ALA A 221 8.66 0.02 12.41
N PRO A 222 7.59 0.12 11.59
CA PRO A 222 7.72 0.10 10.15
C PRO A 222 8.59 1.24 9.65
N LYS A 223 9.50 0.90 8.75
CA LYS A 223 10.44 1.86 8.15
C LYS A 223 10.05 2.27 6.74
N LEU A 224 9.05 1.62 6.15
CA LEU A 224 8.59 2.01 4.82
C LEU A 224 7.76 3.29 4.91
N LYS A 225 8.40 4.37 4.52
CA LYS A 225 7.76 5.68 4.35
C LYS A 225 7.05 5.75 3.01
N ALA A 226 6.11 6.68 2.91
CA ALA A 226 5.53 7.03 1.63
C ALA A 226 6.63 7.52 0.65
N ILE A 227 6.49 7.15 -0.62
CA ILE A 227 7.45 7.44 -1.66
C ILE A 227 6.92 8.62 -2.49
N ASN A 228 7.73 9.65 -2.70
CA ASN A 228 7.37 10.71 -3.62
C ASN A 228 7.68 10.24 -5.05
N ALA A 229 6.63 10.03 -5.84
CA ALA A 229 6.76 9.70 -7.24
C ALA A 229 7.07 10.96 -8.07
N SER A 230 7.67 10.71 -9.23
CA SER A 230 8.10 11.67 -10.24
C SER A 230 6.93 12.50 -10.79
N ASP A 231 5.72 11.97 -10.69
CA ASP A 231 4.49 12.62 -11.10
C ASP A 231 3.89 13.56 -10.03
N GLY A 232 4.55 13.66 -8.87
CA GLY A 232 4.11 14.44 -7.72
C GLY A 232 3.17 13.69 -6.76
N ALA A 233 2.85 12.42 -7.02
CA ALA A 233 2.07 11.61 -6.10
C ALA A 233 2.88 11.22 -4.87
N THR A 234 2.24 11.23 -3.71
CA THR A 234 2.66 10.44 -2.56
C THR A 234 2.17 9.00 -2.76
N VAL A 235 3.10 8.05 -2.74
CA VAL A 235 2.81 6.64 -3.04
C VAL A 235 2.97 5.77 -1.80
N LEU A 236 1.91 5.02 -1.46
CA LEU A 236 1.97 3.95 -0.46
C LEU A 236 2.13 2.59 -1.17
N GLY A 237 3.04 1.76 -0.67
CA GLY A 237 3.47 0.53 -1.35
C GLY A 237 3.10 -0.72 -0.57
N PHE A 238 2.16 -1.49 -1.10
CA PHE A 238 1.69 -2.73 -0.52
C PHE A 238 2.20 -3.92 -1.36
N TRP A 239 2.82 -4.93 -0.75
CA TRP A 239 3.23 -6.17 -1.42
C TRP A 239 2.45 -7.38 -0.89
N SER A 240 2.74 -8.56 -1.44
CA SER A 240 1.99 -9.79 -1.20
C SER A 240 0.51 -9.70 -1.61
N ILE A 241 0.18 -8.83 -2.56
CA ILE A 241 -1.20 -8.60 -3.01
C ILE A 241 -1.60 -9.65 -4.07
N LYS A 242 -2.69 -10.36 -3.82
CA LYS A 242 -3.15 -11.53 -4.57
C LYS A 242 -3.96 -11.21 -5.80
N SER A 243 -4.62 -10.05 -5.84
CA SER A 243 -5.45 -9.66 -6.97
C SER A 243 -5.61 -8.14 -7.08
N ILE A 244 -6.08 -7.68 -8.25
CA ILE A 244 -6.43 -6.27 -8.46
C ILE A 244 -7.60 -5.83 -7.56
N GLY A 245 -8.54 -6.73 -7.26
CA GLY A 245 -9.64 -6.45 -6.33
C GLY A 245 -9.16 -6.24 -4.91
N GLU A 246 -8.19 -7.05 -4.46
CA GLU A 246 -7.53 -6.85 -3.17
C GLU A 246 -6.74 -5.52 -3.15
N CYS A 247 -6.09 -5.17 -4.25
CA CYS A 247 -5.42 -3.87 -4.40
C CYS A 247 -6.40 -2.69 -4.26
N ALA A 248 -7.55 -2.75 -4.95
CA ALA A 248 -8.58 -1.72 -4.81
C ALA A 248 -9.10 -1.63 -3.37
N ALA A 249 -9.30 -2.77 -2.71
CA ALA A 249 -9.81 -2.81 -1.35
C ALA A 249 -8.81 -2.27 -0.32
N ILE A 250 -7.52 -2.65 -0.40
CA ILE A 250 -6.50 -2.13 0.52
C ILE A 250 -6.27 -0.62 0.32
N VAL A 251 -6.26 -0.16 -0.94
CA VAL A 251 -6.17 1.27 -1.28
C VAL A 251 -7.34 2.03 -0.68
N SER A 252 -8.57 1.54 -0.88
CA SER A 252 -9.76 2.22 -0.37
C SER A 252 -9.83 2.22 1.16
N LEU A 253 -9.47 1.11 1.80
CA LEU A 253 -9.43 0.99 3.24
C LEU A 253 -8.39 1.95 3.86
N HIS A 254 -7.29 2.22 3.14
CA HIS A 254 -6.28 3.21 3.55
C HIS A 254 -6.58 4.64 3.06
N GLY A 255 -7.83 4.95 2.72
CA GLY A 255 -8.26 6.29 2.31
C GLY A 255 -7.78 6.74 0.92
N GLY A 256 -7.14 5.85 0.17
CA GLY A 256 -6.69 6.08 -1.19
C GLY A 256 -7.81 5.91 -2.22
N THR A 257 -7.53 6.33 -3.46
CA THR A 257 -8.48 6.19 -4.58
C THR A 257 -7.80 5.62 -5.81
N LEU A 258 -6.64 6.16 -6.18
CA LEU A 258 -5.92 5.76 -7.38
C LEU A 258 -4.89 4.68 -7.04
N PHE A 259 -4.74 3.69 -7.91
CA PHE A 259 -3.79 2.61 -7.67
C PHE A 259 -3.13 2.06 -8.93
N THR A 260 -1.88 1.61 -8.81
CA THR A 260 -1.21 0.77 -9.80
C THR A 260 -1.04 -0.63 -9.23
N TYR A 261 -1.60 -1.65 -9.88
CA TYR A 261 -1.44 -3.06 -9.50
C TYR A 261 -0.54 -3.79 -10.50
N SER A 262 0.47 -4.52 -10.01
CA SER A 262 1.26 -5.44 -10.84
C SER A 262 1.21 -6.85 -10.26
N PRO A 263 0.59 -7.83 -10.95
CA PRO A 263 0.61 -9.22 -10.54
C PRO A 263 2.01 -9.85 -10.64
N GLN A 264 2.91 -9.34 -11.48
CA GLN A 264 4.24 -9.92 -11.64
C GLN A 264 5.11 -9.79 -10.38
N VAL A 265 5.02 -8.64 -9.72
CA VAL A 265 5.73 -8.37 -8.46
C VAL A 265 4.81 -8.49 -7.24
N ALA A 266 3.54 -8.86 -7.43
CA ALA A 266 2.50 -8.94 -6.39
C ALA A 266 2.39 -7.65 -5.56
N MET A 267 2.45 -6.49 -6.23
CA MET A 267 2.42 -5.17 -5.59
C MET A 267 1.20 -4.34 -5.99
N CYS A 268 0.70 -3.59 -5.02
CA CYS A 268 -0.30 -2.54 -5.16
C CYS A 268 0.32 -1.23 -4.69
N LEU A 269 0.29 -0.21 -5.53
CA LEU A 269 0.76 1.13 -5.21
C LEU A 269 -0.45 2.04 -5.11
N SER A 270 -0.73 2.60 -3.94
CA SER A 270 -1.75 3.64 -3.78
C SER A 270 -1.15 4.99 -4.12
N HIS A 271 -1.76 5.74 -5.03
CA HIS A 271 -1.32 7.06 -5.47
C HIS A 271 -2.22 8.13 -4.85
N GLN A 272 -1.59 9.08 -4.18
CA GLN A 272 -2.27 10.26 -3.63
C GLN A 272 -1.67 11.52 -4.27
N TYR A 273 -2.46 12.17 -5.11
CA TYR A 273 -2.15 13.47 -5.69
C TYR A 273 -2.75 14.61 -4.84
N PRO A 274 -2.27 15.86 -5.01
CA PRO A 274 -2.84 17.02 -4.32
C PRO A 274 -4.34 17.18 -4.56
N GLU A 275 -5.08 17.56 -3.52
CA GLU A 275 -6.50 17.87 -3.61
C GLU A 275 -6.74 19.21 -4.34
N SER A 276 -7.83 19.29 -5.09
CA SER A 276 -8.29 20.48 -5.81
C SER A 276 -9.81 20.59 -5.77
N ASP A 277 -10.33 21.41 -4.85
CA ASP A 277 -11.77 21.68 -4.71
C ASP A 277 -12.38 22.38 -5.93
N ASN A 278 -11.57 23.13 -6.68
CA ASN A 278 -12.04 23.97 -7.79
C ASN A 278 -11.95 23.30 -9.15
N ASN A 279 -11.25 22.16 -9.25
CA ASN A 279 -11.08 21.43 -10.51
C ASN A 279 -10.79 19.93 -10.24
N PRO A 280 -11.76 19.17 -9.72
CA PRO A 280 -11.58 17.75 -9.44
C PRO A 280 -11.43 16.95 -10.74
N THR A 281 -10.80 15.78 -10.64
CA THR A 281 -10.69 14.86 -11.77
C THR A 281 -11.92 13.97 -11.83
N TYR A 282 -12.57 13.86 -12.99
CA TYR A 282 -13.67 12.94 -13.21
C TYR A 282 -13.18 11.72 -13.99
N PHE A 283 -13.27 10.54 -13.39
CA PHE A 283 -12.86 9.29 -14.02
C PHE A 283 -14.04 8.59 -14.68
N MET A 284 -13.79 8.03 -15.87
CA MET A 284 -14.77 7.31 -16.66
C MET A 284 -14.96 5.89 -16.12
N SER A 285 -16.17 5.33 -16.19
CA SER A 285 -16.47 3.91 -15.95
C SER A 285 -16.69 3.17 -17.28
N ALA A 286 -16.78 1.84 -17.26
CA ALA A 286 -16.93 1.05 -18.49
C ALA A 286 -18.22 1.36 -19.28
N ASP A 287 -19.25 1.86 -18.61
CA ASP A 287 -20.50 2.32 -19.21
C ASP A 287 -20.44 3.75 -19.80
N GLY A 288 -19.29 4.43 -19.66
CA GLY A 288 -19.06 5.81 -20.10
C GLY A 288 -19.56 6.87 -19.12
N SER A 289 -20.06 6.49 -17.94
CA SER A 289 -20.37 7.43 -16.85
C SER A 289 -19.09 7.96 -16.19
N PHE A 290 -19.20 9.04 -15.41
CA PHE A 290 -18.06 9.71 -14.80
C PHE A 290 -18.25 9.95 -13.30
N THR A 291 -17.22 9.64 -12.51
CA THR A 291 -17.21 9.86 -11.05
C THR A 291 -16.11 10.85 -10.66
N SER A 292 -16.45 11.85 -9.85
CA SER A 292 -15.49 12.86 -9.37
C SER A 292 -14.59 12.29 -8.28
N VAL A 293 -13.30 12.58 -8.40
CA VAL A 293 -12.26 12.36 -7.39
C VAL A 293 -11.66 13.73 -7.06
N PRO A 294 -11.53 14.11 -5.78
CA PRO A 294 -11.09 15.45 -5.37
C PRO A 294 -9.61 15.73 -5.70
N GLN A 295 -8.86 14.71 -6.14
CA GLN A 295 -7.46 14.82 -6.49
C GLN A 295 -7.27 15.33 -7.92
N ALA A 296 -6.29 16.21 -8.13
CA ALA A 296 -5.91 16.67 -9.46
C ALA A 296 -4.79 15.80 -10.04
N LEU A 297 -5.06 15.13 -11.17
CA LEU A 297 -4.03 14.36 -11.86
C LEU A 297 -2.89 15.24 -12.36
N SER A 298 -1.69 14.67 -12.32
CA SER A 298 -0.50 15.32 -12.86
C SER A 298 -0.60 15.55 -14.36
N ALA A 299 -0.04 16.65 -14.84
CA ALA A 299 0.02 16.99 -16.27
C ALA A 299 0.75 15.93 -17.10
N ILE A 300 1.55 15.05 -16.47
CA ILE A 300 2.20 13.93 -17.17
C ILE A 300 1.21 12.92 -17.76
N TYR A 301 -0.03 12.86 -17.22
CA TYR A 301 -1.11 12.01 -17.73
C TYR A 301 -2.03 12.77 -18.70
N GLN A 302 -1.74 14.04 -18.99
CA GLN A 302 -2.58 14.88 -19.84
C GLN A 302 -2.59 14.37 -21.27
N LEU A 303 -3.76 13.87 -21.67
CA LEU A 303 -4.05 13.39 -23.00
C LEU A 303 -4.30 14.51 -23.99
N ASP A 304 -4.97 15.61 -23.65
CA ASP A 304 -5.21 16.77 -24.53
C ASP A 304 -5.88 17.90 -23.73
N VAL A 305 -5.96 19.10 -24.31
CA VAL A 305 -6.78 20.20 -23.81
C VAL A 305 -7.64 20.76 -24.94
N VAL A 306 -8.96 20.70 -24.75
CA VAL A 306 -9.94 21.15 -25.74
C VAL A 306 -10.91 22.14 -25.13
N ALA A 307 -11.43 23.06 -25.95
CA ALA A 307 -12.53 23.90 -25.50
C ALA A 307 -13.81 23.07 -25.33
N ALA A 308 -14.52 23.27 -24.23
CA ALA A 308 -15.82 22.65 -23.98
C ALA A 308 -16.80 23.69 -23.43
N ALA A 309 -18.05 23.64 -23.87
CA ALA A 309 -19.08 24.59 -23.42
C ALA A 309 -19.49 24.36 -21.96
N ASP A 310 -19.44 23.11 -21.51
CA ASP A 310 -19.77 22.66 -20.17
C ASP A 310 -19.09 21.30 -19.89
N GLN A 311 -19.25 20.80 -18.66
CA GLN A 311 -18.67 19.53 -18.24
C GLN A 311 -19.21 18.33 -19.02
N ASN A 312 -20.48 18.32 -19.43
CA ASN A 312 -21.06 17.21 -20.20
C ASN A 312 -20.46 17.14 -21.61
N ALA A 313 -20.20 18.29 -22.23
CA ALA A 313 -19.48 18.38 -23.50
C ALA A 313 -18.02 17.90 -23.35
N CYS A 314 -17.38 18.19 -22.21
CA CYS A 314 -16.05 17.68 -21.88
C CYS A 314 -16.04 16.14 -21.76
N GLN A 315 -16.97 15.57 -20.99
CA GLN A 315 -17.15 14.12 -20.85
C GLN A 315 -17.42 13.43 -22.20
N SER A 316 -18.33 14.01 -23.00
CA SER A 316 -18.64 13.49 -24.34
C SER A 316 -17.39 13.43 -25.23
N THR A 317 -16.53 14.44 -25.14
CA THR A 317 -15.27 14.47 -25.89
C THR A 317 -14.31 13.36 -25.45
N CYS A 318 -14.27 13.07 -24.14
CA CYS A 318 -13.50 11.95 -23.60
C CYS A 318 -14.01 10.60 -24.14
N THR A 319 -15.33 10.35 -24.08
CA THR A 319 -15.92 9.06 -24.54
C THR A 319 -15.69 8.75 -26.02
N LEU A 320 -15.42 9.77 -26.84
CA LEU A 320 -15.11 9.61 -28.26
C LEU A 320 -13.62 9.32 -28.53
N ARG A 321 -12.76 9.35 -27.51
CA ARG A 321 -11.31 9.16 -27.64
C ARG A 321 -10.88 7.85 -26.98
N ALA A 322 -10.24 7.00 -27.77
CA ALA A 322 -9.93 5.62 -27.40
C ALA A 322 -9.09 5.50 -26.10
N TYR A 323 -8.27 6.50 -25.79
CA TYR A 323 -7.35 6.49 -24.65
C TYR A 323 -7.80 7.34 -23.46
N CYS A 324 -8.92 8.05 -23.56
CA CYS A 324 -9.34 8.94 -22.48
C CYS A 324 -9.96 8.14 -21.33
N ALA A 325 -9.40 8.30 -20.13
CA ALA A 325 -9.86 7.64 -18.91
C ALA A 325 -10.43 8.64 -17.89
N ALA A 326 -10.07 9.92 -18.00
CA ALA A 326 -10.53 10.95 -17.07
C ALA A 326 -10.53 12.34 -17.70
N ILE A 327 -11.21 13.28 -17.04
CA ILE A 327 -11.26 14.69 -17.43
C ILE A 327 -11.06 15.63 -16.22
N GLN A 328 -10.66 16.85 -16.51
CA GLN A 328 -10.84 18.02 -15.63
C GLN A 328 -11.47 19.15 -16.45
N PHE A 329 -12.34 19.95 -15.82
CA PHE A 329 -13.03 21.04 -16.49
C PHE A 329 -13.01 22.30 -15.62
N ASP A 330 -12.33 23.35 -16.11
CA ASP A 330 -12.15 24.60 -15.38
C ASP A 330 -13.27 25.64 -15.60
N GLY A 331 -14.32 25.26 -16.34
CA GLY A 331 -15.40 26.14 -16.77
C GLY A 331 -15.31 26.60 -18.23
N GLN A 332 -14.15 26.42 -18.89
CA GLN A 332 -13.94 26.77 -20.30
C GLN A 332 -13.13 25.71 -21.06
N GLN A 333 -12.07 25.20 -20.44
CA GLN A 333 -11.19 24.21 -21.01
C GLN A 333 -11.42 22.86 -20.34
N CYS A 334 -11.39 21.84 -21.19
CA CYS A 334 -11.52 20.44 -20.86
C CYS A 334 -10.16 19.79 -21.05
N THR A 335 -9.52 19.42 -19.94
CA THR A 335 -8.30 18.62 -19.95
C THR A 335 -8.70 17.16 -19.92
N LEU A 336 -8.23 16.39 -20.90
CA LEU A 336 -8.42 14.94 -20.95
C LEU A 336 -7.18 14.25 -20.40
N PHE A 337 -7.36 13.08 -19.80
CA PHE A 337 -6.27 12.30 -19.20
C PHE A 337 -6.30 10.84 -19.63
N ALA A 338 -5.12 10.24 -19.69
CA ALA A 338 -4.91 8.82 -19.91
C ALA A 338 -3.78 8.33 -18.98
N PRO A 339 -3.92 7.15 -18.35
CA PRO A 339 -2.80 6.56 -17.63
C PRO A 339 -1.64 6.23 -18.59
N ALA A 340 -0.43 6.17 -18.05
CA ALA A 340 0.73 5.78 -18.85
C ALA A 340 0.68 4.28 -19.20
N GLN A 341 1.40 3.87 -20.24
CA GLN A 341 1.57 2.45 -20.58
C GLN A 341 2.29 1.72 -19.42
N GLY A 342 1.69 0.63 -18.93
CA GLY A 342 2.27 -0.21 -17.89
C GLY A 342 3.41 -1.06 -18.45
N LYS A 343 4.61 -0.95 -17.87
CA LYS A 343 5.75 -1.85 -18.15
C LYS A 343 6.64 -1.95 -16.91
N THR A 344 7.02 -3.17 -16.52
CA THR A 344 8.12 -3.44 -15.57
C THR A 344 9.36 -3.94 -16.33
N GLY A 345 10.52 -3.35 -16.03
CA GLY A 345 11.87 -3.87 -16.32
C GLY A 345 12.06 -4.81 -17.52
N GLY A 346 12.18 -4.28 -18.74
CA GLY A 346 12.58 -5.07 -19.92
C GLY A 346 11.59 -6.15 -20.37
N VAL A 347 10.40 -6.21 -19.77
CA VAL A 347 9.33 -7.12 -20.18
C VAL A 347 8.64 -6.55 -21.42
N VAL A 348 8.36 -7.45 -22.36
CA VAL A 348 7.87 -7.10 -23.70
C VAL A 348 6.37 -6.76 -23.71
N ALA A 349 5.60 -7.35 -22.79
CA ALA A 349 4.16 -7.14 -22.63
C ALA A 349 3.80 -6.24 -21.43
N PRO A 350 2.65 -5.53 -21.49
CA PRO A 350 2.14 -4.75 -20.36
C PRO A 350 1.83 -5.65 -19.16
N ASP A 351 2.28 -5.26 -17.97
CA ASP A 351 2.25 -6.13 -16.78
C ASP A 351 1.59 -5.49 -15.55
N SER A 352 1.05 -4.29 -15.71
CA SER A 352 0.44 -3.52 -14.64
C SER A 352 -0.96 -3.06 -15.04
N SER A 353 -1.77 -2.67 -14.07
CA SER A 353 -3.09 -2.07 -14.28
C SER A 353 -3.19 -0.75 -13.53
N ALA A 354 -3.67 0.29 -14.21
CA ALA A 354 -4.04 1.56 -13.60
C ALA A 354 -5.50 1.47 -13.17
N GLY A 355 -5.80 1.68 -11.90
CA GLY A 355 -7.16 1.62 -11.40
C GLY A 355 -7.53 2.81 -10.52
N TRP A 356 -8.83 2.96 -10.31
CA TRP A 356 -9.41 3.92 -9.39
C TRP A 356 -10.63 3.31 -8.71
N VAL A 357 -10.71 3.51 -7.40
CA VAL A 357 -11.85 3.12 -6.57
C VAL A 357 -13.02 4.04 -6.90
N THR A 358 -14.20 3.46 -7.17
CA THR A 358 -15.43 4.21 -7.49
C THR A 358 -16.40 4.27 -6.31
N THR A 359 -16.25 3.37 -5.34
CA THR A 359 -17.00 3.40 -4.08
C THR A 359 -16.03 3.23 -2.91
N PRO A 360 -16.02 4.14 -1.93
CA PRO A 360 -15.15 4.00 -0.77
C PRO A 360 -15.51 2.75 0.03
N PHE A 361 -14.49 2.14 0.66
CA PHE A 361 -14.64 1.05 1.59
C PHE A 361 -15.62 1.43 2.70
N SER A 362 -16.55 0.53 2.99
CA SER A 362 -17.49 0.68 4.09
C SER A 362 -17.92 -0.68 4.61
N THR A 363 -18.23 -0.71 5.90
CA THR A 363 -18.72 -1.90 6.59
C THR A 363 -20.18 -1.73 7.00
N ASN A 364 -20.90 -2.84 7.06
CA ASN A 364 -22.28 -2.91 7.54
C ASN A 364 -22.31 -3.36 9.01
N VAL A 365 -21.56 -2.65 9.85
CA VAL A 365 -21.55 -2.89 11.30
C VAL A 365 -22.96 -2.68 11.84
N ASP A 366 -23.42 -3.61 12.67
CA ASP A 366 -24.72 -3.56 13.31
C ASP A 366 -24.50 -3.21 14.78
N PRO A 367 -24.60 -1.91 15.14
CA PRO A 367 -24.39 -1.48 16.52
C PRO A 367 -25.51 -1.96 17.46
N SER A 368 -26.59 -2.55 16.94
CA SER A 368 -27.70 -3.09 17.76
C SER A 368 -27.45 -4.51 18.25
N LEU A 369 -26.39 -5.18 17.78
CA LEU A 369 -25.97 -6.48 18.28
C LEU A 369 -25.73 -6.42 19.80
N PRO A 370 -26.05 -7.51 20.53
CA PRO A 370 -25.93 -7.52 21.98
C PRO A 370 -24.46 -7.42 22.44
N ALA A 371 -24.24 -6.87 23.62
CA ALA A 371 -22.99 -7.06 24.34
C ALA A 371 -22.82 -8.55 24.70
N TYR A 372 -21.58 -9.01 24.83
CA TYR A 372 -21.31 -10.37 25.27
C TYR A 372 -21.74 -10.56 26.73
N ASP A 373 -22.52 -11.61 26.99
CA ASP A 373 -22.91 -12.04 28.33
C ASP A 373 -21.72 -12.80 28.94
N ASN A 374 -21.03 -12.19 29.90
CA ASN A 374 -19.71 -12.61 30.42
C ASN A 374 -19.77 -13.89 31.30
N HIS A 375 -20.40 -14.94 30.78
CA HIS A 375 -20.61 -16.24 31.43
C HIS A 375 -20.26 -17.41 30.48
N PRO A 376 -18.99 -17.50 30.02
CA PRO A 376 -18.55 -18.61 29.16
C PRO A 376 -18.62 -19.97 29.89
N SER A 377 -18.86 -21.04 29.13
CA SER A 377 -18.54 -22.40 29.58
C SER A 377 -17.19 -22.91 29.08
N ARG A 378 -16.57 -22.15 28.15
CA ARG A 378 -15.20 -22.38 27.65
C ARG A 378 -14.40 -21.08 27.60
N VAL A 379 -13.14 -21.12 28.00
CA VAL A 379 -12.20 -20.00 27.82
C VAL A 379 -10.95 -20.48 27.09
N VAL A 380 -10.48 -19.68 26.14
CA VAL A 380 -9.34 -19.99 25.28
C VAL A 380 -8.35 -18.85 25.38
N PHE A 381 -7.18 -19.11 25.96
CA PHE A 381 -6.11 -18.15 26.14
C PHE A 381 -5.10 -18.22 25.00
N TYR A 382 -4.65 -17.07 24.53
CA TYR A 382 -3.54 -16.90 23.58
C TYR A 382 -2.57 -15.90 24.20
N THR A 383 -1.48 -16.43 24.77
CA THR A 383 -0.47 -15.60 25.42
C THR A 383 0.75 -15.51 24.50
N THR A 384 1.07 -14.30 24.07
CA THR A 384 2.14 -14.03 23.11
C THR A 384 3.06 -12.92 23.60
N ALA A 385 4.27 -12.89 23.06
CA ALA A 385 5.21 -11.79 23.30
C ALA A 385 4.64 -10.47 22.79
N HIS A 386 4.27 -10.42 21.51
CA HIS A 386 3.85 -9.22 20.81
C HIS A 386 2.38 -9.26 20.40
N GLN A 387 1.82 -8.10 20.08
CA GLN A 387 0.38 -7.94 19.81
C GLN A 387 -0.10 -8.51 18.48
N ASP A 388 0.80 -8.74 17.53
CA ASP A 388 0.50 -9.29 16.22
C ASP A 388 0.76 -10.80 16.09
N ASP A 389 1.49 -11.40 17.03
CA ASP A 389 1.90 -12.81 16.97
C ASP A 389 0.71 -13.78 16.87
N HIS A 390 -0.36 -13.56 17.64
CA HIS A 390 -1.55 -14.42 17.55
C HIS A 390 -2.19 -14.29 16.16
N GLU A 391 -2.28 -13.07 15.63
CA GLU A 391 -2.85 -12.80 14.31
C GLU A 391 -2.04 -13.49 13.22
N LEU A 392 -0.71 -13.52 13.33
CA LEU A 392 0.16 -14.18 12.36
C LEU A 392 0.08 -15.71 12.43
N PHE A 393 0.15 -16.28 13.64
CA PHE A 393 0.49 -17.71 13.82
C PHE A 393 -0.66 -18.57 14.37
N MET A 394 -1.75 -17.98 14.85
CA MET A 394 -2.76 -18.70 15.66
C MET A 394 -4.22 -18.51 15.21
N SER A 395 -4.46 -17.85 14.07
CA SER A 395 -5.80 -17.41 13.61
C SER A 395 -6.84 -18.50 13.37
N ASN A 396 -6.43 -19.71 12.98
CA ASN A 396 -7.38 -20.80 12.72
C ASN A 396 -8.25 -21.14 13.94
N ASN A 397 -7.64 -21.19 15.13
CA ASN A 397 -8.29 -21.72 16.33
C ASN A 397 -9.10 -20.63 17.06
N TYR A 398 -8.62 -19.39 17.13
CA TYR A 398 -9.41 -18.36 17.80
C TYR A 398 -10.59 -17.91 16.95
N HIS A 399 -10.54 -18.00 15.61
CA HIS A 399 -11.74 -17.76 14.78
C HIS A 399 -12.91 -18.66 15.20
N ALA A 400 -12.65 -19.96 15.41
CA ALA A 400 -13.65 -20.90 15.89
C ALA A 400 -14.15 -20.54 17.31
N GLY A 401 -13.26 -20.06 18.18
CA GLY A 401 -13.60 -19.56 19.51
C GLY A 401 -14.50 -18.31 19.47
N ILE A 402 -14.21 -17.35 18.59
CA ILE A 402 -15.03 -16.14 18.41
C ILE A 402 -16.43 -16.50 17.91
N ALA A 403 -16.54 -17.47 17.00
CA ALA A 403 -17.81 -17.92 16.43
C ALA A 403 -18.71 -18.66 17.45
N ASP A 404 -18.12 -19.30 18.46
CA ASP A 404 -18.83 -20.09 19.47
C ASP A 404 -19.42 -19.21 20.59
N PRO A 405 -20.75 -19.17 20.76
CA PRO A 405 -21.40 -18.32 21.76
C PRO A 405 -21.07 -18.68 23.21
N THR A 406 -20.51 -19.86 23.47
CA THR A 406 -20.15 -20.34 24.81
C THR A 406 -18.70 -20.06 25.18
N THR A 407 -17.94 -19.49 24.25
CA THR A 407 -16.49 -19.32 24.36
C THR A 407 -16.12 -17.85 24.55
N LYS A 408 -15.21 -17.62 25.50
CA LYS A 408 -14.46 -16.36 25.61
C LYS A 408 -13.04 -16.57 25.09
N VAL A 409 -12.60 -15.70 24.19
CA VAL A 409 -11.23 -15.68 23.67
C VAL A 409 -10.44 -14.60 24.41
N VAL A 410 -9.27 -14.95 24.94
CA VAL A 410 -8.46 -14.04 25.75
C VAL A 410 -7.05 -13.95 25.16
N PHE A 411 -6.68 -12.78 24.66
CA PHE A 411 -5.33 -12.45 24.24
C PHE A 411 -4.56 -11.79 25.38
N VAL A 412 -3.35 -12.26 25.67
CA VAL A 412 -2.47 -11.69 26.70
C VAL A 412 -1.12 -11.37 26.09
N TYR A 413 -0.71 -10.10 26.15
CA TYR A 413 0.55 -9.62 25.58
C TYR A 413 1.56 -9.38 26.68
N THR A 414 2.66 -10.13 26.68
CA THR A 414 3.69 -10.00 27.72
C THR A 414 4.53 -8.75 27.53
N SER A 415 4.72 -8.28 26.30
CA SER A 415 5.43 -7.04 25.98
C SER A 415 4.50 -5.91 25.54
N ALA A 416 5.10 -4.73 25.44
CA ALA A 416 4.51 -3.51 24.90
C ALA A 416 4.54 -3.47 23.36
N GLY A 417 5.23 -4.37 22.67
CA GLY A 417 5.35 -4.25 21.22
C GLY A 417 6.20 -3.07 20.77
N ASP A 418 6.96 -2.44 21.67
CA ASP A 418 7.47 -1.09 21.49
C ASP A 418 8.84 -1.04 20.81
N ALA A 419 9.64 -2.11 20.87
CA ALA A 419 10.97 -2.20 20.27
C ALA A 419 11.85 -0.93 20.47
N GLY A 420 11.71 -0.26 21.62
CA GLY A 420 12.43 0.97 21.95
C GLY A 420 11.89 2.27 21.35
N GLU A 421 10.80 2.25 20.59
CA GLU A 421 10.17 3.43 19.93
C GLU A 421 9.18 4.17 20.86
N GLY A 422 8.92 3.64 22.04
CA GLY A 422 8.20 4.33 23.11
C GLY A 422 6.67 4.26 23.06
N GLN A 423 6.01 5.10 23.87
CA GLN A 423 4.58 5.09 24.16
C GLN A 423 3.71 5.22 22.92
N ARG A 424 4.14 6.05 21.96
CA ARG A 424 3.35 6.28 20.74
C ARG A 424 3.29 5.03 19.88
N TRP A 425 4.41 4.33 19.72
CA TRP A 425 4.45 3.09 18.96
C TRP A 425 3.72 1.95 19.68
N ARG A 426 3.94 1.80 20.99
CA ARG A 426 3.16 0.88 21.84
C ARG A 426 1.66 1.06 21.65
N LEU A 427 1.18 2.31 21.72
CA LEU A 427 -0.25 2.60 21.57
C LEU A 427 -0.76 2.31 20.14
N ALA A 428 0.03 2.60 19.10
CA ALA A 428 -0.31 2.21 17.73
C ALA A 428 -0.54 0.70 17.60
N ARG A 429 0.33 -0.11 18.21
CA ARG A 429 0.25 -1.58 18.23
C ARG A 429 -0.98 -2.08 19.00
N GLN A 430 -1.29 -1.48 20.14
CA GLN A 430 -2.51 -1.78 20.91
C GLN A 430 -3.79 -1.49 20.11
N LEU A 431 -3.86 -0.34 19.46
CA LEU A 431 -4.99 0.03 18.62
C LEU A 431 -5.11 -0.90 17.41
N GLY A 432 -3.99 -1.21 16.75
CA GLY A 432 -3.95 -2.09 15.59
C GLY A 432 -4.47 -3.50 15.89
N THR A 433 -4.03 -4.12 16.98
CA THR A 433 -4.49 -5.48 17.34
C THR A 433 -5.97 -5.54 17.72
N VAL A 434 -6.48 -4.48 18.37
CA VAL A 434 -7.92 -4.34 18.68
C VAL A 434 -8.73 -4.17 17.39
N ALA A 435 -8.20 -3.44 16.40
CA ALA A 435 -8.83 -3.30 15.09
C ALA A 435 -8.91 -4.64 14.34
N ALA A 436 -7.86 -5.47 14.38
CA ALA A 436 -7.90 -6.83 13.83
C ALA A 436 -9.00 -7.68 14.49
N SER A 437 -9.07 -7.69 15.82
CA SER A 437 -10.13 -8.43 16.54
C SER A 437 -11.53 -7.89 16.28
N THR A 438 -11.66 -6.58 16.04
CA THR A 438 -12.92 -5.95 15.60
C THR A 438 -13.40 -6.53 14.28
N VAL A 439 -12.50 -6.74 13.31
CA VAL A 439 -12.82 -7.40 12.03
C VAL A 439 -13.32 -8.83 12.25
N TRP A 440 -12.62 -9.63 13.06
CA TRP A 440 -13.02 -11.01 13.34
C TRP A 440 -14.39 -11.11 14.01
N VAL A 441 -14.65 -10.29 15.03
CA VAL A 441 -15.93 -10.28 15.76
C VAL A 441 -17.05 -9.74 14.87
N ASP A 442 -16.77 -8.72 14.06
CA ASP A 442 -17.75 -8.17 13.13
C ASP A 442 -18.16 -9.21 12.09
N HIS A 443 -17.20 -9.89 11.45
CA HIS A 443 -17.47 -10.97 10.49
C HIS A 443 -18.48 -11.99 11.03
N VAL A 444 -18.29 -12.44 12.28
CA VAL A 444 -19.19 -13.40 12.93
C VAL A 444 -20.58 -12.82 13.16
N GLY A 445 -20.69 -11.51 13.40
CA GLY A 445 -21.96 -10.79 13.47
C GLY A 445 -22.85 -11.18 14.64
N ARG A 446 -22.26 -11.65 15.74
CA ARG A 446 -22.99 -12.10 16.94
C ARG A 446 -23.04 -11.04 18.04
N TYR A 447 -21.99 -10.24 18.17
CA TYR A 447 -21.82 -9.30 19.27
C TYR A 447 -21.53 -7.89 18.77
N ASN A 448 -21.82 -6.91 19.63
CA ASN A 448 -21.37 -5.54 19.42
C ASN A 448 -19.84 -5.50 19.35
N THR A 449 -19.32 -4.80 18.35
CA THR A 449 -17.89 -4.71 18.04
C THR A 449 -17.24 -3.43 18.57
N GLN A 450 -17.99 -2.57 19.26
CA GLN A 450 -17.44 -1.38 19.89
C GLN A 450 -16.46 -1.79 21.00
N PRO A 451 -15.18 -1.39 20.93
CA PRO A 451 -14.22 -1.72 21.97
C PRO A 451 -14.60 -1.08 23.31
N VAL A 452 -14.52 -1.85 24.39
CA VAL A 452 -14.77 -1.41 25.76
C VAL A 452 -13.52 -1.65 26.61
N GLN A 453 -12.91 -0.57 27.08
CA GLN A 453 -11.74 -0.64 27.95
C GLN A 453 -12.13 -0.60 29.43
N ASP A 454 -11.53 -1.47 30.23
CA ASP A 454 -11.57 -1.45 31.69
C ASP A 454 -10.20 -1.81 32.30
N THR A 455 -10.16 -1.90 33.63
CA THR A 455 -8.96 -2.27 34.39
C THR A 455 -9.27 -3.48 35.26
N VAL A 456 -8.38 -4.47 35.21
CA VAL A 456 -8.49 -5.70 36.00
C VAL A 456 -7.34 -5.76 36.99
N GLN A 457 -7.67 -5.87 38.28
CA GLN A 457 -6.69 -6.04 39.35
C GLN A 457 -6.22 -7.50 39.41
N VAL A 458 -4.93 -7.73 39.18
CA VAL A 458 -4.31 -9.06 39.18
C VAL A 458 -2.99 -9.02 39.94
N ALA A 459 -2.85 -9.85 40.98
CA ALA A 459 -1.64 -9.96 41.81
C ALA A 459 -1.05 -8.60 42.26
N GLY A 460 -1.90 -7.59 42.52
CA GLY A 460 -1.48 -6.26 42.97
C GLY A 460 -1.16 -5.27 41.84
N HIS A 461 -1.37 -5.64 40.59
CA HIS A 461 -1.22 -4.78 39.41
C HIS A 461 -2.58 -4.47 38.78
N ASP A 462 -2.75 -3.22 38.35
CA ASP A 462 -3.86 -2.77 37.52
C ASP A 462 -3.54 -3.08 36.05
N ILE A 463 -4.21 -4.05 35.44
CA ILE A 463 -3.97 -4.43 34.05
C ILE A 463 -5.05 -3.84 33.15
N THR A 464 -4.64 -3.12 32.10
CA THR A 464 -5.56 -2.60 31.09
C THR A 464 -6.13 -3.77 30.28
N ARG A 465 -7.46 -3.85 30.21
CA ARG A 465 -8.17 -4.82 29.38
C ARG A 465 -9.08 -4.12 28.39
N VAL A 466 -9.06 -4.57 27.13
CA VAL A 466 -9.99 -4.10 26.09
C VAL A 466 -10.81 -5.28 25.59
N ASN A 467 -12.13 -5.18 25.68
CA ASN A 467 -13.06 -6.19 25.18
C ASN A 467 -13.67 -5.77 23.84
N VAL A 468 -13.78 -6.72 22.92
CA VAL A 468 -14.51 -6.60 21.64
C VAL A 468 -15.38 -7.84 21.51
N GLY A 469 -16.70 -7.71 21.68
CA GLY A 469 -17.59 -8.87 21.77
C GLY A 469 -17.15 -9.87 22.85
N ASN A 470 -16.89 -11.12 22.46
CA ASN A 470 -16.38 -12.19 23.34
C ASN A 470 -14.85 -12.32 23.34
N VAL A 471 -14.13 -11.35 22.79
CA VAL A 471 -12.67 -11.27 22.79
C VAL A 471 -12.21 -10.28 23.86
N ALA A 472 -11.22 -10.67 24.67
CA ALA A 472 -10.57 -9.82 25.66
C ALA A 472 -9.07 -9.68 25.37
N HIS A 473 -8.54 -8.46 25.38
CA HIS A 473 -7.13 -8.15 25.22
C HIS A 473 -6.56 -7.66 26.55
N TYR A 474 -5.52 -8.31 27.07
CA TYR A 474 -4.79 -7.90 28.27
C TYR A 474 -3.42 -7.33 27.88
N PHE A 475 -3.14 -6.10 28.28
CA PHE A 475 -1.89 -5.42 27.98
C PHE A 475 -1.02 -5.25 29.23
N LEU A 476 0.08 -6.01 29.32
CA LEU A 476 1.03 -5.87 30.43
C LEU A 476 2.01 -4.71 30.24
N CYS A 477 2.15 -4.21 29.00
CA CYS A 477 2.91 -3.00 28.66
C CYS A 477 4.38 -3.02 29.11
N ILE A 478 5.02 -4.20 29.16
CA ILE A 478 6.45 -4.30 29.50
C ILE A 478 7.27 -3.97 28.26
N ARG A 479 8.19 -3.00 28.35
CA ARG A 479 9.05 -2.66 27.20
C ARG A 479 9.88 -3.85 26.74
N GLU A 480 10.15 -3.94 25.44
CA GLU A 480 10.86 -5.09 24.87
C GLU A 480 12.35 -5.11 25.22
N ASP A 481 13.04 -4.01 24.94
CA ASP A 481 14.50 -3.92 25.00
C ASP A 481 14.97 -3.11 26.21
N ASP A 482 16.24 -3.19 26.57
CA ASP A 482 16.90 -2.25 27.48
C ASP A 482 17.09 -0.88 26.83
N GLY A 483 16.95 0.22 27.57
CA GLY A 483 16.96 1.55 26.97
C GLY A 483 16.37 2.65 27.86
N VAL A 484 16.27 3.84 27.27
CA VAL A 484 15.85 5.06 27.97
C VAL A 484 14.41 5.37 27.59
N ASP A 485 13.56 5.57 28.59
CA ASP A 485 12.15 5.96 28.39
C ASP A 485 12.01 7.43 27.98
N GLU A 486 10.78 7.87 27.71
CA GLU A 486 10.49 9.25 27.29
C GLU A 486 10.79 10.29 28.38
N ALA A 487 10.89 9.86 29.64
CA ALA A 487 11.27 10.70 30.77
C ALA A 487 12.80 10.79 30.94
N GLY A 488 13.58 10.10 30.11
CA GLY A 488 15.03 10.07 30.17
C GLY A 488 15.59 9.10 31.22
N ALA A 489 14.77 8.22 31.78
CA ALA A 489 15.19 7.20 32.74
C ALA A 489 15.52 5.89 32.02
N PHE A 490 16.64 5.27 32.40
CA PHE A 490 16.97 3.93 31.93
C PHE A 490 16.03 2.92 32.58
N GLN A 491 15.47 2.03 31.76
CA GLN A 491 14.64 0.92 32.18
C GLN A 491 15.21 -0.38 31.60
N TYR A 492 14.83 -1.50 32.18
CA TYR A 492 15.15 -2.83 31.65
C TYR A 492 14.01 -3.35 30.77
N GLY A 493 14.32 -4.23 29.83
CA GLY A 493 13.35 -4.88 28.94
C GLY A 493 12.74 -6.15 29.49
N LEU A 494 11.75 -6.69 28.78
CA LEU A 494 11.03 -7.90 29.16
C LEU A 494 11.96 -9.10 29.31
N ALA A 495 13.02 -9.20 28.49
CA ALA A 495 13.99 -10.28 28.59
C ALA A 495 14.61 -10.36 30.00
N GLU A 496 14.99 -9.22 30.59
CA GLU A 496 15.59 -9.18 31.92
C GLU A 496 14.64 -9.64 33.02
N LEU A 497 13.32 -9.44 32.82
CA LEU A 497 12.28 -9.96 33.72
C LEU A 497 12.07 -11.47 33.53
N LEU A 498 11.98 -11.93 32.27
CA LEU A 498 11.76 -13.34 31.92
C LEU A 498 12.92 -14.25 32.38
N TYR A 499 14.15 -13.74 32.38
CA TYR A 499 15.33 -14.46 32.86
C TYR A 499 15.69 -14.17 34.33
N GLY A 500 14.90 -13.34 35.02
CA GLY A 500 15.04 -13.08 36.46
C GLY A 500 16.27 -12.24 36.83
N SER A 501 16.77 -11.42 35.91
CA SER A 501 17.94 -10.57 36.10
C SER A 501 17.60 -9.25 36.79
N HIS A 502 16.49 -8.61 36.39
CA HIS A 502 16.13 -7.27 36.86
C HIS A 502 14.62 -7.09 37.06
N ALA A 503 14.27 -6.15 37.94
CA ALA A 503 12.91 -5.65 38.10
C ALA A 503 12.56 -4.72 36.94
N VAL A 504 11.32 -4.80 36.45
CA VAL A 504 10.88 -4.04 35.27
C VAL A 504 9.53 -3.37 35.53
N PRO A 505 9.40 -2.06 35.34
CA PRO A 505 8.11 -1.39 35.36
C PRO A 505 7.36 -1.54 34.01
N PRO A 506 6.02 -1.58 34.03
CA PRO A 506 5.25 -1.40 32.80
C PRO A 506 5.33 0.06 32.34
N MET A 507 5.34 0.26 31.01
CA MET A 507 5.49 1.58 30.40
C MET A 507 4.33 2.53 30.74
N ASP A 508 3.10 2.03 30.82
CA ASP A 508 1.91 2.82 31.13
C ASP A 508 1.77 3.13 32.62
N GLN A 509 2.43 2.37 33.49
CA GLN A 509 2.40 2.54 34.95
C GLN A 509 3.79 2.40 35.59
N PRO A 510 4.70 3.38 35.41
CA PRO A 510 6.11 3.25 35.78
C PRO A 510 6.38 2.98 37.27
N THR A 511 5.40 3.20 38.15
CA THR A 511 5.50 2.93 39.59
C THR A 511 5.06 1.52 39.99
N ALA A 512 4.33 0.80 39.13
CA ALA A 512 3.82 -0.54 39.38
C ALA A 512 4.84 -1.61 38.98
N VAL A 513 6.02 -1.56 39.60
CA VAL A 513 7.19 -2.37 39.23
C VAL A 513 6.94 -3.86 39.46
N TYR A 514 7.21 -4.69 38.44
CA TYR A 514 7.36 -6.13 38.62
C TYR A 514 8.73 -6.39 39.26
N VAL A 515 8.72 -6.69 40.55
CA VAL A 515 9.95 -6.74 41.37
C VAL A 515 10.91 -7.86 40.99
N ASP A 516 10.38 -8.94 40.41
CA ASP A 516 11.14 -10.08 39.90
C ASP A 516 10.27 -10.91 38.92
N ARG A 517 10.87 -11.98 38.38
CA ARG A 517 10.19 -12.94 37.50
C ARG A 517 8.99 -13.60 38.16
N ALA A 518 9.04 -13.85 39.47
CA ALA A 518 7.94 -14.53 40.17
C ALA A 518 6.71 -13.62 40.26
N ALA A 519 6.88 -12.32 40.54
CA ALA A 519 5.81 -11.35 40.49
C ALA A 519 5.15 -11.27 39.09
N PHE A 520 5.95 -11.32 38.02
CA PHE A 520 5.44 -11.35 36.65
C PHE A 520 4.67 -12.63 36.33
N ARG A 521 5.22 -13.79 36.74
CA ARG A 521 4.56 -15.10 36.66
C ARG A 521 3.21 -15.11 37.38
N ASP A 522 3.14 -14.52 38.58
CA ASP A 522 1.93 -14.45 39.38
C ASP A 522 0.84 -13.59 38.73
N VAL A 523 1.21 -12.50 38.03
CA VAL A 523 0.27 -11.72 37.22
C VAL A 523 -0.27 -12.53 36.04
N LEU A 524 0.58 -13.21 35.28
CA LEU A 524 0.14 -14.05 34.15
C LEU A 524 -0.77 -15.20 34.61
N GLN A 525 -0.37 -15.92 35.65
CA GLN A 525 -1.20 -16.97 36.24
C GLN A 525 -2.52 -16.38 36.76
N GLY A 526 -2.48 -15.22 37.40
CA GLY A 526 -3.67 -14.55 37.92
C GLY A 526 -4.67 -14.18 36.82
N ILE A 527 -4.22 -13.82 35.61
CA ILE A 527 -5.11 -13.60 34.46
C ILE A 527 -5.81 -14.90 34.08
N PHE A 528 -5.09 -16.03 34.02
CA PHE A 528 -5.68 -17.35 33.76
C PHE A 528 -6.71 -17.71 34.84
N ASP A 529 -6.39 -17.49 36.11
CA ASP A 529 -7.27 -17.79 37.23
C ASP A 529 -8.53 -16.92 37.20
N VAL A 530 -8.42 -15.63 36.88
CA VAL A 530 -9.56 -14.70 36.78
C VAL A 530 -10.52 -15.10 35.66
N GLU A 531 -10.00 -15.36 34.46
CA GLU A 531 -10.83 -15.61 33.27
C GLU A 531 -11.32 -17.07 33.19
N SER A 532 -10.68 -18.02 33.89
CA SER A 532 -11.13 -19.42 33.99
C SER A 532 -11.99 -19.73 35.22
N ASN A 533 -12.23 -18.75 36.10
CA ASN A 533 -12.99 -18.98 37.33
C ASN A 533 -14.42 -19.47 37.04
N GLY A 534 -14.73 -20.70 37.47
CA GLY A 534 -16.02 -21.34 37.23
C GLY A 534 -16.21 -21.91 35.81
N VAL A 535 -15.17 -21.87 34.97
CA VAL A 535 -15.19 -22.35 33.59
C VAL A 535 -14.62 -23.77 33.51
N GLY A 536 -15.44 -24.71 33.07
CA GLY A 536 -15.06 -26.13 33.04
C GLY A 536 -14.08 -26.50 31.93
N ALA A 537 -14.13 -25.82 30.78
CA ALA A 537 -13.27 -26.09 29.63
C ALA A 537 -12.26 -24.94 29.44
N VAL A 538 -10.97 -25.24 29.53
CA VAL A 538 -9.88 -24.26 29.34
C VAL A 538 -8.95 -24.74 28.23
N GLU A 539 -8.57 -23.83 27.36
CA GLU A 539 -7.52 -24.05 26.36
C GLU A 539 -6.44 -22.97 26.52
N ILE A 540 -5.17 -23.36 26.45
CA ILE A 540 -4.02 -22.45 26.57
C ILE A 540 -3.16 -22.59 25.32
N HIS A 541 -3.04 -21.49 24.60
CA HIS A 541 -2.27 -21.35 23.38
C HIS A 541 -1.07 -20.43 23.64
N GLY A 542 0.09 -20.82 23.12
CA GLY A 542 1.31 -20.04 23.27
C GLY A 542 2.36 -20.39 22.22
N GLN A 543 3.46 -19.66 22.27
CA GLN A 543 4.61 -19.87 21.39
C GLN A 543 5.40 -21.08 21.90
N ALA A 544 5.89 -21.93 21.00
CA ALA A 544 6.63 -23.12 21.42
C ALA A 544 8.06 -22.76 21.85
N GLN A 545 8.49 -23.24 23.02
CA GLN A 545 9.87 -23.00 23.49
C GLN A 545 10.94 -23.58 22.57
N GLU A 546 10.58 -24.58 21.75
CA GLU A 546 11.50 -25.29 20.86
C GLU A 546 11.66 -24.63 19.48
N ASN A 547 11.07 -23.45 19.26
CA ASN A 547 11.29 -22.68 18.03
C ASN A 547 12.76 -22.27 17.93
N GLU A 548 13.38 -22.53 16.77
CA GLU A 548 14.79 -22.28 16.54
C GLU A 548 14.97 -20.90 15.90
N ASN A 549 16.02 -20.16 16.25
CA ASN A 549 16.27 -18.81 15.67
C ASN A 549 15.12 -17.79 15.84
N ASP A 550 14.23 -18.04 16.81
CA ASP A 550 13.11 -17.17 17.12
C ASP A 550 13.53 -15.99 18.01
N HIS A 551 12.67 -14.99 18.11
CA HIS A 551 12.88 -13.86 19.00
C HIS A 551 12.99 -14.34 20.47
N PRO A 552 13.99 -13.89 21.26
CA PRO A 552 14.15 -14.35 22.64
C PRO A 552 12.94 -14.10 23.54
N LEU A 553 12.11 -13.10 23.22
CA LEU A 553 10.87 -12.83 23.95
C LEU A 553 9.78 -13.87 23.66
N HIS A 554 9.74 -14.46 22.45
CA HIS A 554 8.79 -15.52 22.09
C HIS A 554 9.08 -16.78 22.89
N THR A 555 10.33 -17.24 22.83
CA THR A 555 10.78 -18.43 23.57
C THR A 555 10.68 -18.21 25.08
N GLY A 556 11.08 -17.04 25.59
CA GLY A 556 10.94 -16.70 27.01
C GLY A 556 9.49 -16.65 27.49
N THR A 557 8.57 -16.11 26.69
CA THR A 557 7.13 -16.10 26.97
C THR A 557 6.54 -17.50 26.95
N GLY A 558 6.84 -18.30 25.91
CA GLY A 558 6.45 -19.70 25.80
C GLY A 558 6.90 -20.54 27.01
N ASN A 559 8.17 -20.42 27.40
CA ASN A 559 8.74 -21.07 28.57
C ASN A 559 7.97 -20.75 29.86
N LEU A 560 7.64 -19.48 30.07
CA LEU A 560 6.92 -19.04 31.26
C LEU A 560 5.48 -19.60 31.29
N ILE A 561 4.81 -19.66 30.13
CA ILE A 561 3.48 -20.29 30.02
C ILE A 561 3.57 -21.78 30.37
N GLU A 562 4.53 -22.50 29.81
CA GLU A 562 4.72 -23.93 30.09
C GLU A 562 4.98 -24.20 31.58
N GLU A 563 5.77 -23.36 32.24
CA GLU A 563 6.00 -23.43 33.69
C GLU A 563 4.71 -23.20 34.48
N ILE A 564 3.96 -22.13 34.18
CA ILE A 564 2.68 -21.84 34.82
C ILE A 564 1.72 -23.02 34.66
N VAL A 565 1.63 -23.58 33.45
CA VAL A 565 0.76 -24.72 33.16
C VAL A 565 1.21 -25.97 33.92
N GLY A 566 2.51 -26.28 33.92
CA GLY A 566 3.07 -27.46 34.59
C GLY A 566 2.93 -27.44 36.11
N ASP A 567 2.97 -26.26 36.73
CA ASP A 567 2.92 -26.08 38.19
C ASP A 567 1.50 -25.91 38.75
N THR A 568 0.49 -25.80 37.88
CA THR A 568 -0.90 -25.50 38.27
C THR A 568 -1.86 -26.58 37.80
N LYS A 569 -3.15 -26.42 38.11
CA LYS A 569 -4.21 -27.33 37.65
C LYS A 569 -4.29 -27.42 36.12
N PHE A 570 -3.84 -26.38 35.41
CA PHE A 570 -3.96 -26.29 33.95
C PHE A 570 -3.18 -27.39 33.23
N GLY A 571 -2.07 -27.88 33.78
CA GLY A 571 -1.31 -28.98 33.20
C GLY A 571 -2.11 -30.28 33.09
N ALA A 572 -3.09 -30.47 33.98
CA ALA A 572 -3.99 -31.62 33.93
C ALA A 572 -5.29 -31.33 33.15
N CYS A 573 -5.87 -30.14 33.30
CA CYS A 573 -7.24 -29.85 32.88
C CYS A 573 -7.37 -29.04 31.59
N ALA A 574 -6.34 -28.29 31.18
CA ALA A 574 -6.42 -27.47 29.98
C ALA A 574 -5.92 -28.24 28.74
N LEU A 575 -6.57 -28.03 27.60
CA LEU A 575 -5.95 -28.34 26.30
C LEU A 575 -4.82 -27.34 26.07
N GLN A 576 -3.66 -27.81 25.63
CA GLN A 576 -2.52 -26.94 25.37
C GLN A 576 -2.11 -27.04 23.91
N VAL A 577 -1.87 -25.91 23.27
CA VAL A 577 -1.41 -25.86 21.87
C VAL A 577 -0.27 -24.87 21.75
N TYR A 578 0.88 -25.34 21.29
CA TYR A 578 2.07 -24.53 21.12
C TYR A 578 2.43 -24.45 19.64
N TYR A 579 2.68 -23.24 19.14
CA TYR A 579 2.79 -22.98 17.71
C TYR A 579 4.24 -22.77 17.28
N TYR A 580 4.48 -23.10 16.01
CA TYR A 580 5.61 -22.51 15.30
C TYR A 580 5.32 -21.02 15.05
N ASP A 581 6.37 -20.21 15.15
CA ASP A 581 6.31 -18.78 14.86
C ASP A 581 7.00 -18.51 13.52
N TYR A 582 8.07 -17.72 13.50
CA TYR A 582 8.77 -17.30 12.29
C TYR A 582 9.44 -18.44 11.50
N ASP A 583 9.64 -19.61 12.12
CA ASP A 583 10.13 -20.83 11.46
C ASP A 583 9.25 -21.31 10.29
N VAL A 584 8.01 -20.82 10.18
CA VAL A 584 7.06 -21.27 9.13
C VAL A 584 7.16 -20.48 7.82
N TRP A 585 8.03 -19.47 7.69
CA TRP A 585 8.10 -18.61 6.50
C TRP A 585 8.17 -19.36 5.16
N THR A 586 8.86 -20.49 5.16
CA THR A 586 9.07 -21.33 3.97
C THR A 586 8.05 -22.44 3.81
N MET A 587 7.16 -22.64 4.79
CA MET A 587 6.09 -23.62 4.73
C MET A 587 4.97 -23.14 3.82
N ASP A 588 4.14 -24.08 3.35
CA ASP A 588 2.96 -23.74 2.55
C ASP A 588 1.91 -23.00 3.38
N VAL A 589 1.05 -22.22 2.73
CA VAL A 589 -0.17 -21.69 3.36
C VAL A 589 -1.08 -22.87 3.71
N ASN A 590 -1.50 -22.99 4.98
CA ASN A 590 -2.38 -24.06 5.46
C ASN A 590 -3.77 -23.60 5.90
N LEU A 591 -4.00 -22.29 6.03
CA LEU A 591 -5.35 -21.75 6.17
C LEU A 591 -6.13 -21.90 4.87
N ASN A 592 -7.42 -22.22 5.02
CA ASN A 592 -8.37 -22.28 3.91
C ASN A 592 -9.33 -21.09 3.98
N SER A 593 -10.02 -20.83 2.87
CA SER A 593 -11.17 -19.91 2.86
C SER A 593 -12.28 -20.42 3.80
N PRO A 594 -12.97 -19.53 4.55
CA PRO A 594 -12.85 -18.06 4.52
C PRO A 594 -11.78 -17.49 5.47
N VAL A 595 -11.22 -18.31 6.37
CA VAL A 595 -10.31 -17.84 7.44
C VAL A 595 -9.07 -17.15 6.88
N TYR A 596 -8.51 -17.66 5.77
CA TYR A 596 -7.35 -17.03 5.14
C TYR A 596 -7.64 -15.60 4.67
N GLU A 597 -8.76 -15.38 3.96
CA GLU A 597 -9.13 -14.05 3.46
C GLU A 597 -9.50 -13.10 4.60
N LEU A 598 -10.17 -13.62 5.63
CA LEU A 598 -10.52 -12.84 6.81
C LEU A 598 -9.29 -12.41 7.62
N GLN A 599 -8.28 -13.27 7.75
CA GLN A 599 -7.00 -12.92 8.36
C GLN A 599 -6.31 -11.79 7.58
N ARG A 600 -6.33 -11.85 6.24
CA ARG A 600 -5.79 -10.77 5.41
C ARG A 600 -6.55 -9.46 5.63
N TYR A 601 -7.87 -9.50 5.70
CA TYR A 601 -8.67 -8.31 5.99
C TYR A 601 -8.40 -7.75 7.40
N ALA A 602 -8.32 -8.61 8.42
CA ALA A 602 -7.97 -8.20 9.79
C ALA A 602 -6.58 -7.54 9.84
N TRP A 603 -5.61 -8.08 9.10
CA TRP A 603 -4.28 -7.50 8.96
C TRP A 603 -4.29 -6.15 8.22
N MET A 604 -5.15 -5.97 7.21
CA MET A 604 -5.35 -4.66 6.56
C MET A 604 -5.90 -3.62 7.54
N ALA A 605 -6.89 -3.98 8.36
CA ALA A 605 -7.48 -3.08 9.35
C ALA A 605 -6.47 -2.69 10.45
N GLN A 606 -5.66 -3.65 10.90
CA GLN A 606 -4.54 -3.40 11.81
C GLN A 606 -3.52 -2.44 11.17
N SER A 607 -3.11 -2.69 9.92
CA SER A 607 -2.19 -1.82 9.19
C SER A 607 -2.69 -0.39 9.09
N GLN A 608 -3.95 -0.20 8.72
CA GLN A 608 -4.53 1.12 8.56
C GLN A 608 -4.59 1.88 9.88
N THR A 609 -5.01 1.21 10.94
CA THR A 609 -5.07 1.82 12.28
C THR A 609 -3.68 2.26 12.74
N ILE A 610 -2.65 1.45 12.46
CA ILE A 610 -1.27 1.82 12.73
C ILE A 610 -0.84 2.99 11.85
N LEU A 611 -1.13 2.98 10.55
CA LEU A 611 -0.79 4.09 9.65
C LEU A 611 -1.39 5.41 10.13
N ASP A 612 -2.67 5.43 10.48
CA ASP A 612 -3.37 6.64 10.95
C ASP A 612 -2.77 7.21 12.23
N PHE A 613 -2.30 6.34 13.14
CA PHE A 613 -1.77 6.76 14.43
C PHE A 613 -0.25 7.06 14.40
N TRP A 614 0.52 6.26 13.68
CA TRP A 614 1.98 6.29 13.64
C TRP A 614 2.51 7.14 12.47
N GLY A 615 1.94 6.98 11.27
CA GLY A 615 2.31 7.69 10.05
C GLY A 615 3.10 6.86 9.02
N ASP A 616 3.62 5.69 9.41
CA ASP A 616 4.34 4.78 8.51
C ASP A 616 3.58 3.45 8.31
N GLN A 617 3.76 2.81 7.15
CA GLN A 617 2.95 1.65 6.72
C GLN A 617 3.37 0.35 7.41
N ASN A 618 2.44 -0.35 8.05
CA ASN A 618 2.70 -1.63 8.72
C ASN A 618 2.24 -2.88 7.95
N TRP A 619 1.38 -2.75 6.92
CA TRP A 619 0.78 -3.86 6.17
C TRP A 619 1.78 -4.97 5.91
N SER A 620 2.96 -4.59 5.47
CA SER A 620 3.62 -5.52 4.61
C SER A 620 4.82 -6.23 5.23
N VAL A 621 5.28 -5.80 6.42
CA VAL A 621 6.36 -6.43 7.20
C VAL A 621 6.16 -7.94 7.39
N HIS A 622 4.91 -8.38 7.63
CA HIS A 622 4.56 -9.78 7.87
C HIS A 622 3.46 -10.31 6.94
N SER A 623 3.06 -9.55 5.92
CA SER A 623 1.96 -9.93 5.01
C SER A 623 2.20 -11.27 4.28
N ASP A 624 3.47 -11.61 4.04
CA ASP A 624 3.86 -12.88 3.41
C ASP A 624 3.63 -14.09 4.32
N ASN A 625 3.47 -13.91 5.64
CA ASN A 625 3.27 -14.99 6.61
C ASN A 625 1.82 -15.40 6.73
N LEU A 626 0.91 -14.48 6.38
CA LEU A 626 -0.52 -14.70 6.48
C LEU A 626 -0.88 -16.03 5.79
N GLY A 627 -1.71 -16.81 6.45
CA GLY A 627 -2.12 -18.14 6.01
C GLY A 627 -1.34 -19.30 6.62
N ARG A 628 -0.34 -19.06 7.47
CA ARG A 628 0.55 -20.10 8.03
C ARG A 628 0.42 -20.25 9.54
N THR A 629 -0.59 -20.99 9.98
CA THR A 629 -0.84 -21.24 11.40
C THR A 629 -0.54 -22.71 11.72
N TYR A 630 0.65 -23.01 12.22
CA TYR A 630 1.10 -24.39 12.42
C TYR A 630 1.26 -24.73 13.91
N PRO A 631 0.42 -25.60 14.47
CA PRO A 631 0.68 -26.19 15.78
C PRO A 631 1.95 -27.04 15.71
N ARG A 632 2.92 -26.75 16.58
CA ARG A 632 4.09 -27.58 16.81
C ARG A 632 3.79 -28.72 17.77
N ARG A 633 3.00 -28.42 18.81
CA ARG A 633 2.65 -29.36 19.89
C ARG A 633 1.18 -29.20 20.24
N THR A 634 0.51 -30.32 20.51
CA THR A 634 -0.82 -30.32 21.11
C THR A 634 -0.85 -31.34 22.23
N ILE A 635 -1.20 -30.89 23.44
CA ILE A 635 -1.26 -31.71 24.65
C ILE A 635 -2.72 -31.70 25.12
N PRO A 636 -3.46 -32.83 25.00
CA PRO A 636 -4.85 -32.88 25.41
C PRO A 636 -4.99 -32.83 26.93
N ALA A 637 -6.14 -32.34 27.39
CA ALA A 637 -6.50 -32.42 28.81
C ALA A 637 -6.56 -33.89 29.26
N SER A 638 -6.11 -34.15 30.48
CA SER A 638 -6.13 -35.46 31.14
C SER A 638 -7.31 -35.66 32.09
N VAL A 639 -8.05 -34.57 32.39
CA VAL A 639 -9.28 -34.57 33.17
C VAL A 639 -10.37 -33.81 32.43
N ASP A 640 -11.64 -34.12 32.74
CA ASP A 640 -12.80 -33.60 32.01
C ASP A 640 -13.18 -32.15 32.37
N SER A 641 -12.60 -31.58 33.43
CA SER A 641 -12.93 -30.22 33.87
C SER A 641 -11.80 -29.51 34.62
N CYS A 642 -11.71 -28.19 34.44
CA CYS A 642 -10.85 -27.28 35.18
C CYS A 642 -11.49 -26.67 36.45
N ASN A 643 -12.72 -27.05 36.78
CA ASN A 643 -13.45 -26.56 37.94
C ASN A 643 -13.05 -27.25 39.25
#